data_AF-A0A8S2SHZ7-F1
#
_entry.id   AF-A0A8S2SHZ7-F1
#
_cell.length_a   1.000
_cell.length_b   1.000
_cell.length_c   1.000
_cell.angle_alpha   90.00
_cell.angle_beta   90.00
_cell.angle_gamma   90.00
#
_symmetry.space_group_name_H-M   'P 1'
#
loop_
_entity.id
_entity.type
_entity.pdbx_description
1 polymer ?
#
loop_
_entity_poly.entity_id
_entity_poly.type
_entity_poly.pdbx_seq_one_letter_code
_entity_poly.pdbx_strand_id
1 'polypeptide(L)'
;MDGTLHGTSIPKNIFFTAAINPLVKIEENTDQVHRSDYIVHDLPQSLKDLKVSYGALESRTLADYIVRKIVMFQLTPSAKSGKTMPLDDYVQGTLADSILKAQEFCEKYLGHNSVSQREIQRCFSLIDFFWTMRYDDELTYDQKTYTPNPIRCIALSIALIYYFRLPTKDFNLQRNKKEAPSREQLTELLCQAIPDFDQVVQNELERFVNTNNFVIPQGVAINQAVREHIFSIVVSIVTRTALCIIGVPGQSKTLSFQIVLQNLQGAQLSAKSFCKRLPAIDPFFCLGSKYSRSENIAFIFERAIKREQQYEQNRMNPSQTTVFRMPDFPDDIDNELRNVEILSNIKLCMETGKTILMINTGRIHGSLYDVFNQNFSIMANEESRKIFSKVAIGPKTIDVVVHEDFQCIVHIKRCEFKDIPAPFLSRFQKYSFSILDFYSIQLREIPVEEQTLMKIVEKKARSFIDHYGKEYFYGFNDETLYSCLLSLIRRNAQGEPYLSNIHENYNQLTIQSKPFIEQDINDKKQCFLYAIISKILQLASPESMIFKLPTFEEGTTRSLCQNYFYQQEHFYVENFLYRLISTPTLATDDNELLTMNNNVEEKINNIGITRKLMIFTRTSSFVVSLNKQSKNDLFRKDDENDVMIIIGDKVDIINL
;
A
#
# COMPACT_ATOMS: atom_id res chain seq x y z
N MET A 1 -40.36 1.14 19.75
CA MET A 1 -39.59 0.24 18.87
C MET A 1 -40.26 -1.12 18.91
N ASP A 2 -40.48 -1.70 17.75
CA ASP A 2 -41.14 -3.01 17.57
C ASP A 2 -40.22 -4.21 17.86
N GLY A 3 -38.95 -3.95 18.20
CA GLY A 3 -37.99 -4.99 18.56
C GLY A 3 -37.59 -5.86 17.39
N THR A 4 -37.65 -5.32 16.16
CA THR A 4 -37.30 -6.06 14.95
C THR A 4 -36.09 -5.46 14.24
N LEU A 5 -35.31 -6.31 13.55
CA LEU A 5 -34.30 -5.92 12.59
C LEU A 5 -34.69 -6.51 11.23
N HIS A 6 -35.00 -5.66 10.26
CA HIS A 6 -35.50 -6.09 8.94
C HIS A 6 -36.69 -7.09 9.02
N GLY A 7 -37.57 -6.92 10.01
CA GLY A 7 -38.74 -7.79 10.23
C GLY A 7 -38.48 -9.05 11.06
N THR A 8 -37.23 -9.33 11.46
CA THR A 8 -36.88 -10.43 12.36
C THR A 8 -36.86 -9.98 13.82
N SER A 9 -37.44 -10.75 14.74
CA SER A 9 -37.48 -10.38 16.16
C SER A 9 -36.09 -10.44 16.78
N ILE A 10 -35.73 -9.40 17.52
CA ILE A 10 -34.48 -9.29 18.27
C ILE A 10 -34.66 -9.91 19.67
N PRO A 11 -33.62 -10.53 20.27
CA PRO A 11 -33.64 -10.99 21.65
C PRO A 11 -33.99 -9.89 22.67
N LYS A 12 -34.83 -10.21 23.65
CA LYS A 12 -35.37 -9.26 24.65
C LYS A 12 -34.34 -8.76 25.66
N ASN A 13 -33.15 -9.35 25.72
CA ASN A 13 -32.07 -8.95 26.62
C ASN A 13 -31.17 -7.84 26.05
N ILE A 14 -31.48 -7.33 24.85
CA ILE A 14 -30.74 -6.23 24.22
C ILE A 14 -31.54 -4.94 24.38
N PHE A 15 -30.90 -3.92 24.95
CA PHE A 15 -31.47 -2.58 25.11
C PHE A 15 -30.77 -1.60 24.18
N PHE A 16 -31.53 -0.97 23.28
CA PHE A 16 -31.00 0.01 22.34
C PHE A 16 -31.17 1.43 22.90
N THR A 17 -30.05 2.14 23.03
CA THR A 17 -30.02 3.58 23.30
C THR A 17 -29.59 4.33 22.04
N ALA A 18 -30.29 5.40 21.70
CA ALA A 18 -29.92 6.29 20.60
C ALA A 18 -29.73 7.71 21.11
N ALA A 19 -28.67 8.38 20.65
CA ALA A 19 -28.45 9.80 20.84
C ALA A 19 -28.76 10.54 19.54
N ILE A 20 -29.51 11.63 19.62
CA ILE A 20 -29.91 12.44 18.48
C ILE A 20 -29.55 13.90 18.71
N ASN A 21 -29.08 14.58 17.66
CA ASN A 21 -28.85 16.02 17.69
C ASN A 21 -30.19 16.77 17.59
N PRO A 22 -30.31 17.95 18.24
CA PRO A 22 -31.54 18.74 18.19
C PRO A 22 -31.77 19.32 16.78
N LEU A 23 -33.03 19.28 16.32
CA LEU A 23 -33.47 20.01 15.13
C LEU A 23 -33.61 21.50 15.48
N VAL A 24 -32.74 22.32 14.92
CA VAL A 24 -32.77 23.79 15.03
C VAL A 24 -33.19 24.34 13.68
N LYS A 25 -34.16 25.28 13.66
CA LYS A 25 -34.60 25.90 12.41
C LYS A 25 -33.47 26.73 11.81
N ILE A 26 -33.25 26.56 10.51
CA ILE A 26 -32.23 27.28 9.76
C ILE A 26 -32.68 28.73 9.58
N GLU A 27 -31.93 29.68 10.12
CA GLU A 27 -31.98 31.05 9.62
C GLU A 27 -31.09 31.09 8.37
N GLU A 28 -31.67 31.33 7.19
CA GLU A 28 -30.93 31.41 5.92
C GLU A 28 -30.04 32.65 5.90
N ASN A 29 -28.90 32.58 6.57
CA ASN A 29 -27.88 33.60 6.50
C ASN A 29 -26.66 33.02 5.77
N THR A 30 -26.62 33.22 4.44
CA THR A 30 -25.61 32.68 3.51
C THR A 30 -24.18 33.15 3.79
N ASP A 31 -24.02 34.05 4.75
CA ASP A 31 -22.84 34.83 5.03
C ASP A 31 -22.08 34.40 6.31
N GLN A 32 -22.60 33.40 7.04
CA GLN A 32 -21.98 32.83 8.23
C GLN A 32 -21.21 31.54 7.91
N VAL A 33 -19.92 31.52 8.27
CA VAL A 33 -19.04 30.35 8.13
C VAL A 33 -19.36 29.28 9.20
N HIS A 34 -19.82 29.72 10.37
CA HIS A 34 -20.19 28.85 11.49
C HIS A 34 -21.70 28.70 11.52
N ARG A 35 -22.17 27.44 11.45
CA ARG A 35 -23.57 27.08 11.57
C ARG A 35 -23.92 26.81 13.02
N SER A 36 -25.05 27.36 13.47
CA SER A 36 -25.61 27.12 14.81
C SER A 36 -26.53 25.90 14.87
N ASP A 37 -26.74 25.21 13.74
CA ASP A 37 -27.64 24.08 13.59
C ASP A 37 -26.90 22.78 13.24
N TYR A 38 -27.57 21.65 13.48
CA TYR A 38 -27.11 20.34 13.01
C TYR A 38 -27.90 19.93 11.77
N ILE A 39 -27.22 19.31 10.81
CA ILE A 39 -27.89 18.67 9.68
C ILE A 39 -28.54 17.39 10.19
N VAL A 40 -29.85 17.43 10.44
CA VAL A 40 -30.65 16.30 10.96
C VAL A 40 -31.93 16.13 10.15
N HIS A 41 -32.42 14.89 10.08
CA HIS A 41 -33.73 14.57 9.53
C HIS A 41 -34.81 14.63 10.61
N ASP A 42 -36.06 14.80 10.17
CA ASP A 42 -37.20 14.72 11.07
C ASP A 42 -37.32 13.34 11.72
N LEU A 43 -37.58 13.36 13.03
CA LEU A 43 -37.77 12.13 13.79
C LEU A 43 -39.10 11.47 13.41
N PRO A 44 -39.12 10.13 13.17
CA PRO A 44 -40.36 9.40 12.99
C PRO A 44 -41.33 9.63 14.15
N GLN A 45 -42.63 9.72 13.84
CA GLN A 45 -43.66 10.07 14.83
C GLN A 45 -43.65 9.14 16.05
N SER A 46 -43.40 7.84 15.84
CA SER A 46 -43.35 6.81 16.89
C SER A 46 -42.19 6.98 17.88
N LEU A 47 -41.17 7.78 17.55
CA LEU A 47 -40.01 8.03 18.41
C LEU A 47 -40.09 9.40 19.11
N LYS A 48 -41.02 10.29 18.72
CA LYS A 48 -41.10 11.65 19.28
C LYS A 48 -41.38 11.65 20.78
N ASP A 49 -42.25 10.74 21.22
CA ASP A 49 -42.66 10.62 22.62
C ASP A 49 -41.63 9.88 23.50
N LEU A 50 -40.59 9.30 22.88
CA LEU A 50 -39.51 8.58 23.57
C LEU A 50 -38.25 9.44 23.79
N LYS A 51 -38.27 10.69 23.32
CA LYS A 51 -37.13 11.60 23.42
C LYS A 51 -37.01 12.17 24.84
N VAL A 52 -35.82 12.05 25.42
CA VAL A 52 -35.43 12.71 26.67
C VAL A 52 -34.28 13.67 26.41
N SER A 53 -34.32 14.87 26.99
CA SER A 53 -33.24 15.85 26.90
C SER A 53 -32.27 15.67 28.06
N TYR A 54 -30.98 15.55 27.75
CA TYR A 54 -29.90 15.40 28.75
C TYR A 54 -29.39 16.75 29.31
N GLY A 55 -29.97 17.87 28.87
CA GLY A 55 -29.53 19.22 29.26
C GLY A 55 -28.28 19.70 28.50
N ALA A 56 -27.94 20.98 28.66
CA ALA A 56 -26.70 21.56 28.14
C ALA A 56 -25.59 21.46 29.19
N LEU A 57 -24.33 21.46 28.76
CA LEU A 57 -23.19 21.42 29.66
C LEU A 57 -23.06 22.77 30.40
N GLU A 58 -23.14 22.75 31.73
CA GLU A 58 -22.92 23.96 32.53
C GLU A 58 -21.45 24.38 32.52
N SER A 59 -21.17 25.69 32.53
CA SER A 59 -19.81 26.24 32.52
C SER A 59 -18.95 25.71 33.67
N ARG A 60 -19.54 25.46 34.84
CA ARG A 60 -18.83 24.87 36.00
C ARG A 60 -18.35 23.45 35.72
N THR A 61 -19.21 22.63 35.11
CA THR A 61 -18.89 21.24 34.75
C THR A 61 -17.85 21.20 33.63
N LEU A 62 -17.92 22.14 32.67
CA LEU A 62 -16.90 22.31 31.65
C LEU A 62 -15.52 22.66 32.25
N ALA A 63 -15.49 23.60 33.21
CA ALA A 63 -14.27 23.98 33.90
C ALA A 63 -13.65 22.80 34.67
N ASP A 64 -14.45 22.04 35.42
CA ASP A 64 -13.98 20.84 36.13
C ASP A 64 -13.47 19.77 35.15
N TYR A 65 -14.16 19.56 34.02
CA TYR A 65 -13.69 18.67 32.96
C TYR A 65 -12.33 19.08 32.39
N ILE A 66 -12.14 20.38 32.09
CA ILE A 66 -10.88 20.91 31.54
C ILE A 66 -9.76 20.74 32.56
N VAL A 67 -9.97 21.14 33.82
CA VAL A 67 -8.96 21.02 34.88
C VAL A 67 -8.54 19.56 35.07
N ARG A 68 -9.48 18.63 35.15
CA ARG A 68 -9.16 17.19 35.26
C ARG A 68 -8.37 16.69 34.05
N LYS A 69 -8.74 17.12 32.84
CA LYS A 69 -8.01 16.77 31.61
C LYS A 69 -6.59 17.31 31.61
N ILE A 70 -6.36 18.54 32.09
CA ILE A 70 -5.04 19.16 32.19
C ILE A 70 -4.15 18.38 33.18
N VAL A 71 -4.67 18.00 34.34
CA VAL A 71 -3.92 17.22 35.34
C VAL A 71 -3.47 15.86 34.78
N MET A 72 -4.28 15.25 33.91
CA MET A 72 -3.94 13.98 33.24
C MET A 72 -3.01 14.16 32.03
N PHE A 73 -2.81 15.39 31.55
CA PHE A 73 -2.01 15.67 30.37
C PHE A 73 -0.50 15.68 30.72
N GLN A 74 0.29 15.00 29.90
CA GLN A 74 1.74 14.92 30.07
C GLN A 74 2.43 15.24 28.75
N LEU A 75 3.52 15.99 28.83
CA LEU A 75 4.32 16.36 27.67
C LEU A 75 5.28 15.25 27.28
N THR A 76 5.43 15.05 25.97
CA THR A 76 6.43 14.13 25.40
C THR A 76 7.84 14.63 25.73
N PRO A 77 8.77 13.76 26.19
CA PRO A 77 10.11 14.18 26.59
C PRO A 77 10.91 14.77 25.41
N SER A 78 11.49 15.95 25.62
CA SER A 78 12.46 16.55 24.70
C SER A 78 13.84 15.91 24.94
N ALA A 79 14.10 14.77 24.31
CA ALA A 79 15.37 14.03 24.26
C ALA A 79 16.06 13.68 25.62
N LYS A 80 16.19 12.35 25.85
CA LYS A 80 17.06 11.62 26.82
C LYS A 80 16.70 11.52 28.31
N SER A 81 15.70 12.20 28.87
CA SER A 81 15.31 11.93 30.27
C SER A 81 14.31 10.76 30.45
N GLY A 82 13.65 10.31 29.37
CA GLY A 82 12.73 9.17 29.37
C GLY A 82 11.49 9.31 30.26
N LYS A 83 11.37 10.40 31.02
CA LYS A 83 10.25 10.68 31.93
C LYS A 83 9.39 11.77 31.33
N THR A 84 8.11 11.45 31.15
CA THR A 84 7.07 12.44 30.86
C THR A 84 7.03 13.47 31.98
N MET A 85 6.80 14.74 31.63
CA MET A 85 6.79 15.85 32.59
C MET A 85 5.38 16.44 32.68
N PRO A 86 4.79 16.54 33.89
CA PRO A 86 3.55 17.29 34.07
C PRO A 86 3.81 18.79 33.88
N LEU A 87 2.77 19.52 33.49
CA LEU A 87 2.80 20.99 33.50
C LEU A 87 2.84 21.49 34.95
N ASP A 88 3.55 22.57 35.22
CA ASP A 88 3.48 23.22 36.54
C ASP A 88 2.10 23.87 36.78
N ASP A 89 1.77 24.10 38.05
CA ASP A 89 0.45 24.58 38.45
C ASP A 89 0.08 25.94 37.82
N TYR A 90 1.06 26.81 37.60
CA TYR A 90 0.84 28.11 36.96
C TYR A 90 0.43 27.93 35.49
N VAL A 91 1.19 27.11 34.75
CA VAL A 91 0.94 26.80 33.34
C VAL A 91 -0.39 26.05 33.18
N GLN A 92 -0.73 25.15 34.11
CA GLN A 92 -2.04 24.48 34.14
C GLN A 92 -3.17 25.50 34.29
N GLY A 93 -3.03 26.46 35.23
CA GLY A 93 -3.99 27.53 35.43
C GLY A 93 -4.15 28.42 34.20
N THR A 94 -3.04 28.83 33.57
CA THR A 94 -3.07 29.63 32.34
C THR A 94 -3.73 28.88 31.19
N LEU A 95 -3.46 27.59 31.02
CA LEU A 95 -4.09 26.76 30.00
C LEU A 95 -5.61 26.64 30.21
N ALA A 96 -6.04 26.36 31.45
CA ALA A 96 -7.45 26.24 31.79
C ALA A 96 -8.21 27.54 31.51
N ASP A 97 -7.69 28.66 31.99
CA ASP A 97 -8.30 29.98 31.81
C ASP A 97 -8.35 30.39 30.33
N SER A 98 -7.28 30.11 29.57
CA SER A 98 -7.23 30.41 28.13
C SER A 98 -8.25 29.59 27.32
N ILE A 99 -8.39 28.29 27.60
CA ILE A 99 -9.38 27.44 26.92
C ILE A 99 -10.79 27.91 27.29
N LEU A 100 -11.08 28.14 28.57
CA LEU A 100 -12.41 28.57 29.03
C LEU A 100 -12.83 29.88 28.38
N LYS A 101 -11.98 30.91 28.43
CA LYS A 101 -12.25 32.22 27.82
C LYS A 101 -12.46 32.12 26.31
N ALA A 102 -11.61 31.38 25.61
CA ALA A 102 -11.73 31.21 24.17
C ALA A 102 -13.01 30.44 23.79
N GLN A 103 -13.34 29.40 24.55
CA GLN A 103 -14.51 28.59 24.32
C GLN A 103 -15.80 29.37 24.58
N GLU A 104 -15.92 30.07 25.71
CA GLU A 104 -17.08 30.93 26.03
C GLU A 104 -17.24 32.05 25.01
N PHE A 105 -16.14 32.66 24.54
CA PHE A 105 -16.18 33.68 23.51
C PHE A 105 -16.72 33.13 22.18
N CYS A 106 -16.16 32.02 21.69
CA CYS A 106 -16.61 31.41 20.45
C CYS A 106 -18.06 30.90 20.57
N GLU A 107 -18.43 30.31 21.69
CA GLU A 107 -19.80 29.86 21.96
C GLU A 107 -20.80 31.01 21.88
N LYS A 108 -20.48 32.14 22.52
CA LYS A 108 -21.31 33.33 22.56
C LYS A 108 -21.51 33.97 21.18
N TYR A 109 -20.44 34.07 20.39
CA TYR A 109 -20.48 34.87 19.14
C TYR A 109 -20.59 34.03 17.86
N LEU A 110 -20.14 32.77 17.86
CA LEU A 110 -20.19 31.87 16.72
C LEU A 110 -21.27 30.77 16.88
N GLY A 111 -21.89 30.69 18.06
CA GLY A 111 -22.98 29.79 18.40
C GLY A 111 -22.54 28.54 19.17
N HIS A 112 -23.47 27.91 19.87
CA HIS A 112 -23.21 26.77 20.76
C HIS A 112 -22.55 25.57 20.07
N ASN A 113 -22.88 25.30 18.81
CA ASN A 113 -22.32 24.19 18.04
C ASN A 113 -20.94 24.50 17.43
N SER A 114 -20.48 25.74 17.55
CA SER A 114 -19.19 26.17 17.01
C SER A 114 -18.02 25.64 17.83
N VAL A 115 -18.28 25.21 19.07
CA VAL A 115 -17.26 24.68 19.97
C VAL A 115 -17.57 23.27 20.46
N SER A 116 -16.54 22.47 20.74
CA SER A 116 -16.72 21.09 21.22
C SER A 116 -15.55 20.56 22.05
N GLN A 117 -15.78 19.46 22.78
CA GLN A 117 -14.72 18.73 23.47
C GLN A 117 -13.59 18.25 22.53
N ARG A 118 -13.85 18.13 21.22
CA ARG A 118 -12.82 17.76 20.24
C ARG A 118 -11.79 18.86 20.06
N GLU A 119 -12.18 20.12 20.14
CA GLU A 119 -11.25 21.25 20.06
C GLU A 119 -10.37 21.32 21.30
N ILE A 120 -10.95 21.12 22.48
CA ILE A 120 -10.20 20.99 23.74
C ILE A 120 -9.16 19.88 23.61
N GLN A 121 -9.54 18.71 23.06
CA GLN A 121 -8.60 17.61 22.84
C GLN A 121 -7.50 17.98 21.83
N ARG A 122 -7.82 18.75 20.78
CA ARG A 122 -6.84 19.28 19.83
C ARG A 122 -5.87 20.25 20.48
N CYS A 123 -6.30 21.08 21.44
CA CYS A 123 -5.38 21.97 22.17
C CYS A 123 -4.22 21.18 22.79
N PHE A 124 -4.52 20.07 23.47
CA PHE A 124 -3.50 19.22 24.07
C PHE A 124 -2.55 18.59 23.03
N SER A 125 -3.09 18.08 21.92
CA SER A 125 -2.27 17.51 20.85
C SER A 125 -1.36 18.57 20.19
N LEU A 126 -1.85 19.79 20.02
CA LEU A 126 -1.05 20.90 19.50
C LEU A 126 0.02 21.36 20.48
N ILE A 127 -0.27 21.41 21.78
CA ILE A 127 0.71 21.77 22.81
C ILE A 127 1.88 20.79 22.77
N ASP A 128 1.60 19.49 22.70
CA ASP A 128 2.65 18.46 22.61
C ASP A 128 3.46 18.56 21.30
N PHE A 129 2.78 18.86 20.18
CA PHE A 129 3.47 19.13 18.91
C PHE A 129 4.40 20.34 19.01
N PHE A 130 3.93 21.50 19.50
CA PHE A 130 4.78 22.69 19.63
C PHE A 130 5.88 22.53 20.68
N TRP A 131 5.68 21.64 21.65
CA TRP A 131 6.69 21.26 22.63
C TRP A 131 7.83 20.43 22.02
N THR A 132 7.54 19.61 21.00
CA THR A 132 8.55 18.76 20.35
C THR A 132 9.19 19.41 19.12
N MET A 133 8.51 20.37 18.50
CA MET A 133 8.98 21.11 17.33
C MET A 133 10.24 21.95 17.64
N ARG A 134 11.24 21.93 16.74
CA ARG A 134 12.52 22.68 16.89
C ARG A 134 12.91 23.42 15.61
N TYR A 135 13.41 24.64 15.78
CA TYR A 135 14.05 25.41 14.72
C TYR A 135 15.55 25.10 14.60
N ASP A 136 16.15 25.45 13.47
CA ASP A 136 17.56 25.13 13.16
C ASP A 136 18.54 25.78 14.15
N ASP A 137 18.24 27.01 14.57
CA ASP A 137 18.99 27.76 15.59
C ASP A 137 18.87 27.17 17.00
N GLU A 138 17.83 26.37 17.27
CA GLU A 138 17.64 25.68 18.55
C GLU A 138 18.33 24.31 18.59
N LEU A 139 18.70 23.76 17.43
CA LEU A 139 19.41 22.48 17.32
C LEU A 139 20.92 22.60 17.55
N THR A 140 21.47 23.80 17.46
CA THR A 140 22.90 24.09 17.69
C THR A 140 23.21 24.34 19.18
N TYR A 141 22.19 24.63 19.99
CA TYR A 141 22.33 24.73 21.45
C TYR A 141 22.52 23.33 22.06
N ASP A 142 23.26 23.22 23.17
CA ASP A 142 23.50 21.93 23.82
C ASP A 142 22.16 21.24 24.12
N GLN A 143 21.94 20.03 23.56
CA GLN A 143 20.66 19.31 23.57
C GLN A 143 20.10 19.06 24.99
N LYS A 144 20.90 19.32 26.02
CA LYS A 144 20.59 19.13 27.44
C LYS A 144 19.93 20.35 28.12
N THR A 145 19.98 21.55 27.54
CA THR A 145 19.56 22.78 28.25
C THR A 145 18.38 23.54 27.63
N TYR A 146 18.01 23.26 26.37
CA TYR A 146 16.87 23.93 25.75
C TYR A 146 15.53 23.32 26.23
N THR A 147 14.74 24.13 26.95
CA THR A 147 13.35 23.82 27.31
C THR A 147 12.41 24.76 26.56
N PRO A 148 11.46 24.24 25.75
CA PRO A 148 10.45 25.07 25.09
C PRO A 148 9.65 25.87 26.12
N ASN A 149 9.25 27.10 25.76
CA ASN A 149 8.37 27.89 26.60
C ASN A 149 6.94 27.33 26.55
N PRO A 150 6.38 26.81 27.66
CA PRO A 150 5.04 26.21 27.66
C PRO A 150 3.93 27.23 27.35
N ILE A 151 4.09 28.50 27.75
CA ILE A 151 3.12 29.56 27.45
C ILE A 151 3.06 29.83 25.94
N ARG A 152 4.20 29.76 25.24
CA ARG A 152 4.25 29.82 23.78
C ARG A 152 3.45 28.66 23.16
N CYS A 153 3.67 27.43 23.62
CA CYS A 153 2.94 26.26 23.12
C CYS A 153 1.42 26.40 23.31
N ILE A 154 0.99 26.93 24.46
CA ILE A 154 -0.42 27.22 24.75
C ILE A 154 -0.96 28.29 23.80
N ALA A 155 -0.26 29.42 23.68
CA ALA A 155 -0.69 30.53 22.83
C ALA A 155 -0.92 30.10 21.38
N LEU A 156 0.00 29.31 20.80
CA LEU A 156 -0.11 28.82 19.43
C LEU A 156 -1.25 27.81 19.25
N SER A 157 -1.48 26.97 20.26
CA SER A 157 -2.56 25.99 20.23
C SER A 157 -3.93 26.67 20.29
N ILE A 158 -4.09 27.66 21.16
CA ILE A 158 -5.28 28.52 21.23
C ILE A 158 -5.43 29.33 19.93
N ALA A 159 -4.33 29.80 19.36
CA ALA A 159 -4.36 30.58 18.13
C ALA A 159 -4.92 29.78 16.95
N LEU A 160 -4.44 28.55 16.77
CA LEU A 160 -4.88 27.68 15.68
C LEU A 160 -6.34 27.25 15.81
N ILE A 161 -6.81 27.05 17.06
CA ILE A 161 -8.14 26.47 17.32
C ILE A 161 -9.24 27.53 17.42
N TYR A 162 -8.95 28.71 17.98
CA TYR A 162 -9.96 29.74 18.25
C TYR A 162 -9.66 31.06 17.53
N TYR A 163 -8.44 31.56 17.59
CA TYR A 163 -8.10 32.91 17.08
C TYR A 163 -8.16 33.01 15.55
N PHE A 164 -7.54 32.10 14.78
CA PHE A 164 -7.53 32.18 13.31
C PHE A 164 -8.91 31.95 12.66
N ARG A 165 -9.91 31.51 13.44
CA ARG A 165 -11.29 31.42 12.97
C ARG A 165 -11.96 32.79 12.87
N LEU A 166 -11.44 33.79 13.59
CA LEU A 166 -12.05 35.09 13.72
C LEU A 166 -11.50 36.09 12.68
N PRO A 167 -12.39 36.91 12.09
CA PRO A 167 -11.95 38.01 11.24
C PRO A 167 -11.25 39.11 12.05
N THR A 168 -10.48 39.96 11.38
CA THR A 168 -9.95 41.19 12.00
C THR A 168 -11.05 42.25 12.12
N LYS A 169 -10.89 43.18 13.06
CA LYS A 169 -11.74 44.39 13.16
C LYS A 169 -11.81 45.11 11.82
N ASP A 170 -10.69 45.26 11.13
CA ASP A 170 -10.62 45.90 9.80
C ASP A 170 -11.41 45.15 8.73
N PHE A 171 -11.34 43.82 8.73
CA PHE A 171 -12.08 43.01 7.78
C PHE A 171 -13.60 43.07 8.05
N ASN A 172 -14.00 43.14 9.31
CA ASN A 172 -15.40 43.36 9.71
C ASN A 172 -15.89 44.75 9.26
N LEU A 173 -15.05 45.79 9.40
CA LEU A 173 -15.34 47.14 8.92
C LEU A 173 -15.56 47.17 7.40
N GLN A 174 -14.67 46.52 6.63
CA GLN A 174 -14.79 46.42 5.17
C GLN A 174 -16.08 45.73 4.71
N ARG A 175 -16.66 44.86 5.54
CA ARG A 175 -17.92 44.14 5.26
C ARG A 175 -19.16 44.79 5.85
N ASN A 176 -19.04 45.98 6.45
CA ASN A 176 -20.12 46.65 7.20
C ASN A 176 -20.71 45.77 8.33
N LYS A 177 -19.91 44.87 8.92
CA LYS A 177 -20.30 43.96 10.01
C LYS A 177 -19.68 44.36 11.35
N LYS A 178 -19.98 45.58 11.83
CA LYS A 178 -19.36 46.13 13.05
C LYS A 178 -19.63 45.33 14.34
N GLU A 179 -20.73 44.58 14.37
CA GLU A 179 -21.13 43.77 15.54
C GLU A 179 -20.59 42.33 15.49
N ALA A 180 -19.91 41.93 14.39
CA ALA A 180 -19.32 40.60 14.29
C ALA A 180 -18.11 40.46 15.23
N PRO A 181 -17.87 39.25 15.79
CA PRO A 181 -16.71 39.03 16.64
C PRO A 181 -15.43 39.25 15.87
N SER A 182 -14.41 39.75 16.56
CA SER A 182 -13.10 40.03 16.00
C SER A 182 -11.99 39.35 16.79
N ARG A 183 -10.89 39.02 16.11
CA ARG A 183 -9.72 38.41 16.76
C ARG A 183 -9.13 39.31 17.84
N GLU A 184 -9.21 40.63 17.66
CA GLU A 184 -8.72 41.63 18.60
C GLU A 184 -9.53 41.61 19.91
N GLN A 185 -10.85 41.39 19.86
CA GLN A 185 -11.66 41.21 21.06
C GLN A 185 -11.30 39.93 21.82
N LEU A 186 -11.01 38.85 21.10
CA LEU A 186 -10.54 37.61 21.74
C LEU A 186 -9.14 37.81 22.35
N THR A 187 -8.24 38.53 21.67
CA THR A 187 -6.92 38.90 22.20
C THR A 187 -7.06 39.66 23.52
N GLU A 188 -7.91 40.67 23.59
CA GLU A 188 -8.14 41.46 24.82
C GLU A 188 -8.53 40.56 26.02
N LEU A 189 -9.31 39.51 25.79
CA LEU A 189 -9.67 38.53 26.82
C LEU A 189 -8.51 37.58 27.17
N LEU A 190 -7.81 37.08 26.15
CA LEU A 190 -6.69 36.15 26.34
C LEU A 190 -5.48 36.82 27.00
N CYS A 191 -5.28 38.13 26.81
CA CYS A 191 -4.23 38.93 27.47
C CYS A 191 -4.34 38.92 29.00
N GLN A 192 -5.52 38.61 29.55
CA GLN A 192 -5.68 38.43 31.00
C GLN A 192 -4.99 37.15 31.52
N ALA A 193 -4.85 36.13 30.67
CA ALA A 193 -4.18 34.86 30.98
C ALA A 193 -2.74 34.84 30.44
N ILE A 194 -2.53 35.40 29.25
CA ILE A 194 -1.26 35.45 28.52
C ILE A 194 -1.02 36.89 28.05
N PRO A 195 -0.37 37.75 28.85
CA PRO A 195 -0.27 39.19 28.59
C PRO A 195 0.14 39.59 27.17
N ASP A 196 1.11 38.88 26.58
CA ASP A 196 1.65 39.16 25.26
C ASP A 196 1.11 38.21 24.16
N PHE A 197 -0.13 37.72 24.31
CA PHE A 197 -0.70 36.67 23.43
C PHE A 197 -0.51 36.97 21.93
N ASP A 198 -0.95 38.13 21.46
CA ASP A 198 -0.86 38.48 20.04
C ASP A 198 0.59 38.59 19.57
N GLN A 199 1.46 39.24 20.36
CA GLN A 199 2.88 39.37 20.03
C GLN A 199 3.56 38.00 19.94
N VAL A 200 3.25 37.07 20.84
CA VAL A 200 3.78 35.70 20.82
C VAL A 200 3.35 34.97 19.54
N VAL A 201 2.08 35.09 19.16
CA VAL A 201 1.55 34.47 17.93
C VAL A 201 2.19 35.09 16.69
N GLN A 202 2.28 36.42 16.59
CA GLN A 202 2.88 37.08 15.43
C GLN A 202 4.36 36.76 15.29
N ASN A 203 5.13 36.85 16.38
CA ASN A 203 6.56 36.49 16.38
C ASN A 203 6.77 35.06 15.91
N GLU A 204 5.92 34.14 16.35
CA GLU A 204 6.01 32.76 15.91
C GLU A 204 5.66 32.58 14.43
N LEU A 205 4.61 33.23 13.93
CA LEU A 205 4.24 33.16 12.51
C LEU A 205 5.39 33.67 11.61
N GLU A 206 6.06 34.75 12.02
CA GLU A 206 7.24 35.28 11.33
C GLU A 206 8.46 34.36 11.43
N ARG A 207 8.68 33.75 12.61
CA ARG A 207 9.75 32.77 12.82
C ARG A 207 9.50 31.46 12.07
N PHE A 208 8.25 31.03 11.95
CA PHE A 208 7.87 29.81 11.26
C PHE A 208 7.96 30.01 9.75
N VAL A 209 7.27 31.02 9.23
CA VAL A 209 7.14 31.29 7.78
C VAL A 209 8.04 32.45 7.37
N ASN A 210 9.29 32.11 7.05
CA ASN A 210 10.28 33.03 6.48
C ASN A 210 11.12 32.36 5.38
N THR A 211 11.97 33.15 4.74
CA THR A 211 12.85 32.72 3.64
C THR A 211 13.98 31.78 4.07
N ASN A 212 14.25 31.64 5.38
CA ASN A 212 15.18 30.65 5.90
C ASN A 212 14.52 29.27 5.96
N ASN A 213 13.27 29.20 6.43
CA ASN A 213 12.54 27.95 6.61
C ASN A 213 11.83 27.46 5.35
N PHE A 214 11.41 28.36 4.46
CA PHE A 214 10.68 28.05 3.23
C PHE A 214 11.32 28.71 2.00
N VAL A 215 11.26 28.03 0.86
CA VAL A 215 11.49 28.61 -0.47
C VAL A 215 10.20 29.28 -0.92
N ILE A 216 10.24 30.61 -1.05
CA ILE A 216 9.11 31.43 -1.49
C ILE A 216 9.37 31.89 -2.94
N PRO A 217 8.43 31.71 -3.88
CA PRO A 217 8.61 32.13 -5.27
C PRO A 217 8.85 33.64 -5.40
N GLN A 218 9.65 34.03 -6.40
CA GLN A 218 9.89 35.45 -6.70
C GLN A 218 8.58 36.17 -7.03
N GLY A 219 8.40 37.37 -6.48
CA GLY A 219 7.19 38.19 -6.66
C GLY A 219 6.05 37.87 -5.69
N VAL A 220 6.18 36.84 -4.83
CA VAL A 220 5.19 36.56 -3.78
C VAL A 220 5.55 37.31 -2.50
N ALA A 221 4.65 38.18 -2.05
CA ALA A 221 4.77 38.85 -0.75
C ALA A 221 4.35 37.91 0.38
N ILE A 222 5.19 37.76 1.42
CA ILE A 222 4.85 37.03 2.65
C ILE A 222 4.01 37.95 3.55
N ASN A 223 2.73 38.12 3.20
CA ASN A 223 1.79 38.86 4.02
C ASN A 223 1.20 37.99 5.14
N GLN A 224 0.44 38.61 6.04
CA GLN A 224 -0.18 37.92 7.18
C GLN A 224 -1.02 36.71 6.74
N ALA A 225 -1.85 36.85 5.71
CA ALA A 225 -2.71 35.77 5.23
C ALA A 225 -1.89 34.58 4.71
N VAL A 226 -0.79 34.81 3.99
CA VAL A 226 0.12 33.76 3.52
C VAL A 226 0.77 33.05 4.71
N ARG A 227 1.23 33.78 5.74
CA ARG A 227 1.80 33.17 6.95
C ARG A 227 0.78 32.30 7.68
N GLU A 228 -0.41 32.84 7.94
CA GLU A 228 -1.49 32.12 8.62
C GLU A 228 -1.90 30.84 7.86
N HIS A 229 -2.05 30.92 6.53
CA HIS A 229 -2.39 29.75 5.72
C HIS A 229 -1.26 28.71 5.71
N ILE A 230 -0.01 29.10 5.45
CA ILE A 230 1.12 28.15 5.43
C ILE A 230 1.28 27.49 6.80
N PHE A 231 1.27 28.28 7.88
CA PHE A 231 1.35 27.77 9.24
C PHE A 231 0.23 26.77 9.52
N SER A 232 -1.02 27.14 9.22
CA SER A 232 -2.17 26.28 9.48
C SER A 232 -2.13 24.99 8.68
N ILE A 233 -1.75 25.05 7.39
CA ILE A 233 -1.62 23.87 6.52
C ILE A 233 -0.55 22.92 7.07
N VAL A 234 0.65 23.43 7.35
CA VAL A 234 1.78 22.60 7.81
C VAL A 234 1.46 21.95 9.15
N VAL A 235 1.01 22.73 10.14
CA VAL A 235 0.68 22.19 11.47
C VAL A 235 -0.45 21.17 11.39
N SER A 236 -1.47 21.42 10.57
CA SER A 236 -2.58 20.47 10.39
C SER A 236 -2.15 19.16 9.73
N ILE A 237 -1.24 19.21 8.76
CA ILE A 237 -0.70 18.01 8.11
C ILE A 237 0.12 17.17 9.10
N VAL A 238 1.02 17.81 9.85
CA VAL A 238 1.88 17.11 10.81
C VAL A 238 1.08 16.49 11.96
N THR A 239 0.06 17.20 12.43
CA THR A 239 -0.82 16.71 13.51
C THR A 239 -1.98 15.84 13.03
N ARG A 240 -2.06 15.56 11.72
CA ARG A 240 -3.15 14.81 11.08
C ARG A 240 -4.54 15.38 11.42
N THR A 241 -4.63 16.70 11.54
CA THR A 241 -5.88 17.42 11.80
C THR A 241 -6.52 17.83 10.47
N ALA A 242 -7.81 17.52 10.30
CA ALA A 242 -8.56 17.97 9.12
C ALA A 242 -8.71 19.51 9.13
N LEU A 243 -8.27 20.17 8.06
CA LEU A 243 -8.30 21.62 7.90
C LEU A 243 -9.24 22.03 6.77
N CYS A 244 -10.09 23.03 7.02
CA CYS A 244 -10.95 23.65 6.02
C CYS A 244 -10.63 25.15 5.90
N ILE A 245 -10.18 25.60 4.73
CA ILE A 245 -9.82 27.00 4.49
C ILE A 245 -10.90 27.66 3.62
N ILE A 246 -11.79 28.43 4.24
CA ILE A 246 -12.92 29.10 3.57
C ILE A 246 -12.62 30.58 3.34
N GLY A 247 -12.94 31.10 2.15
CA GLY A 247 -12.86 32.55 1.87
C GLY A 247 -12.91 32.86 0.38
N VAL A 248 -12.92 34.16 0.06
CA VAL A 248 -13.08 34.62 -1.32
C VAL A 248 -11.91 34.19 -2.22
N PRO A 249 -12.15 33.96 -3.54
CA PRO A 249 -11.08 33.72 -4.50
C PRO A 249 -10.03 34.83 -4.46
N GLY A 250 -8.76 34.49 -4.71
CA GLY A 250 -7.66 35.45 -4.74
C GLY A 250 -6.98 35.76 -3.40
N GLN A 251 -7.44 35.19 -2.28
CA GLN A 251 -6.83 35.42 -0.95
C GLN A 251 -5.67 34.48 -0.62
N SER A 252 -4.80 34.20 -1.59
CA SER A 252 -3.58 33.39 -1.41
C SER A 252 -3.74 31.97 -0.85
N LYS A 253 -4.95 31.40 -0.83
CA LYS A 253 -5.24 30.05 -0.29
C LYS A 253 -4.53 28.95 -1.09
N THR A 254 -4.83 28.88 -2.39
CA THR A 254 -4.25 27.91 -3.31
C THR A 254 -2.74 28.13 -3.45
N LEU A 255 -2.29 29.38 -3.46
CA LEU A 255 -0.88 29.73 -3.50
C LEU A 255 -0.13 29.21 -2.28
N SER A 256 -0.67 29.41 -1.08
CA SER A 256 -0.06 28.93 0.17
C SER A 256 0.05 27.40 0.19
N PHE A 257 -0.99 26.71 -0.28
CA PHE A 257 -0.95 25.25 -0.43
C PHE A 257 0.13 24.79 -1.43
N GLN A 258 0.26 25.48 -2.58
CA GLN A 258 1.31 25.19 -3.56
C GLN A 258 2.72 25.40 -2.97
N ILE A 259 2.93 26.46 -2.19
CA ILE A 259 4.21 26.72 -1.51
C ILE A 259 4.54 25.56 -0.55
N VAL A 260 3.57 25.09 0.23
CA VAL A 260 3.77 23.95 1.14
C VAL A 260 4.15 22.69 0.36
N LEU A 261 3.44 22.36 -0.73
CA LEU A 261 3.73 21.19 -1.55
C LEU A 261 5.14 21.22 -2.17
N GLN A 262 5.60 22.40 -2.60
CA GLN A 262 6.94 22.56 -3.18
C GLN A 262 8.05 22.43 -2.13
N ASN A 263 7.75 22.75 -0.87
CA ASN A 263 8.73 22.73 0.21
C ASN A 263 8.77 21.39 0.97
N LEU A 264 7.64 20.68 1.08
CA LEU A 264 7.51 19.43 1.85
C LEU A 264 7.57 18.19 0.95
N GLN A 265 8.73 17.98 0.34
CA GLN A 265 9.01 16.86 -0.56
C GLN A 265 9.78 15.70 0.13
N GLY A 266 10.02 15.83 1.44
CA GLY A 266 10.75 14.86 2.25
C GLY A 266 12.22 15.20 2.46
N ALA A 267 12.88 14.49 3.39
CA ALA A 267 14.24 14.81 3.84
C ALA A 267 15.29 14.90 2.72
N GLN A 268 15.08 14.16 1.63
CA GLN A 268 15.99 14.15 0.49
C GLN A 268 15.73 15.31 -0.50
N LEU A 269 14.47 15.66 -0.75
CA LEU A 269 14.09 16.63 -1.80
C LEU A 269 13.87 18.05 -1.28
N SER A 270 13.39 18.20 -0.05
CA SER A 270 13.15 19.51 0.55
C SER A 270 14.42 20.34 0.59
N ALA A 271 14.37 21.57 0.06
CA ALA A 271 15.55 22.45 -0.03
C ALA A 271 16.03 22.93 1.36
N LYS A 272 15.09 23.32 2.22
CA LYS A 272 15.36 23.91 3.55
C LYS A 272 15.45 22.86 4.63
N SER A 273 16.43 22.98 5.53
CA SER A 273 16.67 22.10 6.69
C SER A 273 15.44 21.92 7.57
N PHE A 274 14.76 23.02 7.88
CA PHE A 274 13.47 23.00 8.57
C PHE A 274 12.45 22.07 7.88
N CYS A 275 12.23 22.25 6.58
CA CYS A 275 11.29 21.44 5.80
C CYS A 275 11.70 19.97 5.67
N LYS A 276 13.01 19.66 5.66
CA LYS A 276 13.50 18.26 5.60
C LYS A 276 13.09 17.42 6.81
N ARG A 277 12.87 18.04 7.97
CA ARG A 277 12.41 17.37 9.20
C ARG A 277 10.90 17.16 9.24
N LEU A 278 10.15 17.81 8.37
CA LEU A 278 8.71 17.67 8.26
C LEU A 278 8.35 16.49 7.32
N PRO A 279 7.14 15.93 7.43
CA PRO A 279 6.68 14.85 6.57
C PRO A 279 6.69 15.26 5.09
N ALA A 280 7.04 14.32 4.21
CA ALA A 280 6.84 14.46 2.77
C ALA A 280 5.34 14.40 2.46
N ILE A 281 4.88 15.23 1.51
CA ILE A 281 3.47 15.27 1.09
C ILE A 281 3.34 14.76 -0.34
N ASP A 282 2.43 13.79 -0.53
CA ASP A 282 1.98 13.29 -1.83
C ASP A 282 0.47 13.58 -1.98
N PRO A 283 0.07 14.67 -2.68
CA PRO A 283 -1.31 15.16 -2.64
C PRO A 283 -2.25 14.40 -3.59
N PHE A 284 -3.43 14.04 -3.08
CA PHE A 284 -4.54 13.49 -3.87
C PHE A 284 -5.64 14.54 -4.00
N PHE A 285 -5.97 14.94 -5.23
CA PHE A 285 -6.95 16.00 -5.49
C PHE A 285 -8.33 15.42 -5.77
N CYS A 286 -9.33 15.88 -5.03
CA CYS A 286 -10.74 15.63 -5.30
C CYS A 286 -11.44 16.98 -5.57
N LEU A 287 -11.87 17.21 -6.81
CA LEU A 287 -12.67 18.37 -7.16
C LEU A 287 -14.15 18.06 -6.86
N GLY A 288 -14.72 18.77 -5.89
CA GLY A 288 -16.14 18.68 -5.57
C GLY A 288 -16.98 19.37 -6.65
N SER A 289 -17.74 18.59 -7.41
CA SER A 289 -18.81 19.09 -8.29
C SER A 289 -20.17 18.72 -7.68
N LYS A 290 -21.26 19.33 -8.16
CA LYS A 290 -22.62 18.97 -7.76
C LYS A 290 -22.99 17.51 -8.08
N TYR A 291 -22.23 16.86 -8.97
CA TYR A 291 -22.43 15.47 -9.40
C TYR A 291 -21.42 14.50 -8.77
N SER A 292 -20.56 14.96 -7.87
CA SER A 292 -19.57 14.11 -7.22
C SER A 292 -20.27 13.10 -6.31
N ARG A 293 -19.98 11.81 -6.53
CA ARG A 293 -20.55 10.71 -5.75
C ARG A 293 -19.66 10.32 -4.57
N SER A 294 -20.27 9.73 -3.54
CA SER A 294 -19.58 9.18 -2.35
C SER A 294 -18.49 8.19 -2.73
N GLU A 295 -18.76 7.34 -3.71
CA GLU A 295 -17.83 6.29 -4.16
C GLU A 295 -16.53 6.89 -4.69
N ASN A 296 -16.58 8.04 -5.37
CA ASN A 296 -15.39 8.71 -5.89
C ASN A 296 -14.49 9.24 -4.76
N ILE A 297 -15.10 9.77 -3.70
CA ILE A 297 -14.37 10.28 -2.53
C ILE A 297 -13.72 9.10 -1.79
N ALA A 298 -14.49 8.05 -1.52
CA ALA A 298 -13.99 6.83 -0.89
C ALA A 298 -12.82 6.22 -1.67
N PHE A 299 -12.95 6.11 -3.00
CA PHE A 299 -11.89 5.63 -3.88
C PHE A 299 -10.60 6.45 -3.78
N ILE A 300 -10.69 7.78 -3.70
CA ILE A 300 -9.51 8.64 -3.56
C ILE A 300 -8.82 8.41 -2.20
N PHE A 301 -9.59 8.27 -1.12
CA PHE A 301 -9.04 7.94 0.20
C PHE A 301 -8.38 6.56 0.21
N GLU A 302 -9.00 5.54 -0.39
CA GLU A 302 -8.39 4.22 -0.50
C GLU A 302 -7.07 4.26 -1.26
N ARG A 303 -6.98 5.05 -2.35
CA ARG A 303 -5.72 5.26 -3.08
C ARG A 303 -4.65 5.92 -2.21
N ALA A 304 -5.02 6.93 -1.43
CA ALA A 304 -4.10 7.61 -0.52
C ALA A 304 -3.58 6.65 0.57
N ILE A 305 -4.46 5.82 1.15
CA ILE A 305 -4.09 4.82 2.16
C ILE A 305 -3.16 3.75 1.58
N LYS A 306 -3.52 3.18 0.42
CA LYS A 306 -2.67 2.21 -0.29
C LYS A 306 -1.29 2.80 -0.60
N ARG A 307 -1.25 4.08 -0.98
CA ARG A 307 0.00 4.80 -1.27
C ARG A 307 0.85 4.95 0.00
N GLU A 308 0.27 5.37 1.12
CA GLU A 308 0.97 5.48 2.41
C GLU A 308 1.57 4.12 2.83
N GLN A 309 0.79 3.06 2.77
CA GLN A 309 1.24 1.69 3.09
C GLN A 309 2.41 1.23 2.20
N GLN A 310 2.37 1.55 0.90
CA GLN A 310 3.46 1.25 -0.02
C GLN A 310 4.75 2.00 0.35
N TYR A 311 4.65 3.29 0.74
CA TYR A 311 5.83 4.03 1.22
C TYR A 311 6.44 3.39 2.47
N GLU A 312 5.61 2.94 3.42
CA GLU A 312 6.07 2.27 4.65
C GLU A 312 6.74 0.92 4.35
N GLN A 313 6.11 0.08 3.54
CA GLN A 313 6.70 -1.20 3.11
C GLN A 313 8.00 -1.00 2.33
N ASN A 314 8.06 0.02 1.48
CA ASN A 314 9.25 0.32 0.70
C ASN A 314 10.42 0.84 1.53
N ARG A 315 10.14 1.54 2.64
CA ARG A 315 11.16 1.95 3.61
C ARG A 315 11.74 0.79 4.41
N MET A 316 10.94 -0.22 4.74
CA MET A 316 11.38 -1.31 5.62
C MET A 316 12.29 -2.33 4.90
N ASN A 317 12.10 -2.57 3.60
CA ASN A 317 12.82 -3.60 2.84
C ASN A 317 13.43 -3.07 1.53
N PRO A 318 14.55 -2.31 1.57
CA PRO A 318 15.19 -1.74 0.37
C PRO A 318 15.85 -2.79 -0.55
N SER A 319 16.21 -3.96 -0.03
CA SER A 319 16.86 -5.05 -0.79
C SER A 319 15.90 -5.91 -1.63
N GLN A 320 14.59 -5.68 -1.55
CA GLN A 320 13.60 -6.47 -2.27
C GLN A 320 13.36 -5.93 -3.69
N THR A 321 13.63 -6.76 -4.70
CA THR A 321 13.33 -6.43 -6.11
C THR A 321 11.82 -6.29 -6.33
N THR A 322 11.40 -5.16 -6.92
CA THR A 322 10.00 -4.89 -7.24
C THR A 322 9.73 -5.17 -8.73
N VAL A 323 8.73 -6.00 -9.04
CA VAL A 323 8.41 -6.39 -10.41
C VAL A 323 7.25 -5.55 -10.97
N PHE A 324 7.50 -4.84 -12.05
CA PHE A 324 6.50 -4.07 -12.80
C PHE A 324 6.12 -4.84 -14.07
N ARG A 325 4.87 -5.31 -14.13
CA ARG A 325 4.30 -5.96 -15.32
C ARG A 325 3.19 -5.11 -15.91
N MET A 326 3.30 -4.79 -17.20
CA MET A 326 2.23 -4.13 -17.95
C MET A 326 1.50 -5.16 -18.82
N PRO A 327 0.15 -5.20 -18.82
CA PRO A 327 -0.58 -6.12 -19.68
C PRO A 327 -0.66 -5.66 -21.14
N ASP A 328 -0.74 -6.65 -22.04
CA ASP A 328 -0.94 -6.47 -23.48
C ASP A 328 -2.41 -6.49 -23.90
N PHE A 329 -3.36 -6.34 -22.97
CA PHE A 329 -4.78 -6.33 -23.29
C PHE A 329 -5.15 -5.06 -24.10
N PRO A 330 -5.97 -5.17 -25.16
CA PRO A 330 -6.33 -4.03 -26.02
C PRO A 330 -6.90 -2.84 -25.25
N ASP A 331 -7.79 -3.11 -24.29
CA ASP A 331 -8.46 -2.09 -23.47
C ASP A 331 -7.51 -1.37 -22.49
N ASP A 332 -6.33 -1.96 -22.21
CA ASP A 332 -5.32 -1.40 -21.31
C ASP A 332 -4.24 -0.60 -22.07
N ILE A 333 -4.22 -0.61 -23.41
CA ILE A 333 -3.21 0.11 -24.21
C ILE A 333 -3.36 1.62 -24.06
N ASP A 334 -4.59 2.12 -24.01
CA ASP A 334 -4.90 3.56 -23.97
C ASP A 334 -5.12 4.10 -22.54
N ASN A 335 -4.94 3.27 -21.51
CA ASN A 335 -5.16 3.69 -20.13
C ASN A 335 -3.97 4.48 -19.55
N GLU A 336 -3.90 5.77 -19.87
CA GLU A 336 -2.86 6.68 -19.36
C GLU A 336 -2.77 6.71 -17.83
N LEU A 337 -3.89 6.54 -17.12
CA LEU A 337 -3.91 6.56 -15.65
C LEU A 337 -3.05 5.45 -15.06
N ARG A 338 -3.06 4.26 -15.68
CA ARG A 338 -2.27 3.11 -15.24
C ARG A 338 -0.78 3.31 -15.51
N ASN A 339 -0.44 3.96 -16.63
CA ASN A 339 0.95 4.34 -16.93
C ASN A 339 1.47 5.31 -15.87
N VAL A 340 0.66 6.31 -15.49
CA VAL A 340 0.99 7.29 -14.44
C VAL A 340 1.17 6.61 -13.08
N GLU A 341 0.33 5.65 -12.72
CA GLU A 341 0.44 4.90 -11.48
C GLU A 341 1.75 4.08 -11.41
N ILE A 342 2.06 3.34 -12.47
CA ILE A 342 3.30 2.53 -12.54
C ILE A 342 4.54 3.43 -12.49
N LEU A 343 4.55 4.54 -13.23
CA LEU A 343 5.65 5.52 -13.18
C LEU A 343 5.81 6.13 -11.79
N SER A 344 4.71 6.39 -11.07
CA SER A 344 4.75 6.90 -9.69
C SER A 344 5.31 5.86 -8.71
N ASN A 345 5.08 4.57 -8.94
CA ASN A 345 5.68 3.48 -8.16
C ASN A 345 7.17 3.30 -8.49
N ILE A 346 7.56 3.44 -9.75
CA ILE A 346 8.97 3.43 -10.17
C ILE A 346 9.73 4.59 -9.54
N LYS A 347 9.16 5.81 -9.54
CA LYS A 347 9.72 6.98 -8.84
C LYS A 347 10.04 6.66 -7.38
N LEU A 348 9.11 6.03 -6.67
CA LEU A 348 9.31 5.63 -5.29
C LEU A 348 10.45 4.62 -5.13
N CYS A 349 10.55 3.65 -6.04
CA CYS A 349 11.67 2.69 -6.03
C CYS A 349 13.02 3.37 -6.29
N MET A 350 13.06 4.39 -7.17
CA MET A 350 14.24 5.21 -7.43
C MET A 350 14.70 5.98 -6.19
N GLU A 351 13.77 6.58 -5.45
CA GLU A 351 14.06 7.35 -4.22
C GLU A 351 14.49 6.44 -3.04
N THR A 352 14.00 5.19 -3.02
CA THR A 352 14.28 4.22 -1.94
C THR A 352 15.44 3.27 -2.24
N GLY A 353 16.01 3.32 -3.45
CA GLY A 353 17.14 2.47 -3.83
C GLY A 353 16.80 1.01 -4.08
N LYS A 354 15.55 0.72 -4.44
CA LYS A 354 15.12 -0.65 -4.76
C LYS A 354 15.49 -1.04 -6.19
N THR A 355 15.88 -2.30 -6.37
CA THR A 355 15.99 -2.90 -7.70
C THR A 355 14.60 -3.07 -8.31
N ILE A 356 14.41 -2.65 -9.56
CA ILE A 356 13.17 -2.85 -10.31
C ILE A 356 13.36 -3.83 -11.46
N LEU A 357 12.36 -4.70 -11.68
CA LEU A 357 12.27 -5.58 -12.84
C LEU A 357 11.08 -5.17 -13.69
N MET A 358 11.35 -4.62 -14.87
CA MET A 358 10.36 -4.13 -15.82
C MET A 358 10.08 -5.19 -16.88
N ILE A 359 8.86 -5.71 -16.91
CA ILE A 359 8.40 -6.72 -17.87
C ILE A 359 7.30 -6.11 -18.72
N ASN A 360 7.51 -6.14 -20.04
CA ASN A 360 6.54 -5.67 -21.02
C ASN A 360 6.17 -4.18 -20.90
N THR A 361 7.14 -3.35 -20.47
CA THR A 361 6.91 -1.94 -20.15
C THR A 361 7.28 -0.97 -21.28
N GLY A 362 7.24 -1.42 -22.53
CA GLY A 362 7.68 -0.61 -23.69
C GLY A 362 7.01 0.78 -23.75
N ARG A 363 5.75 0.86 -23.33
CA ARG A 363 4.92 2.07 -23.34
C ARG A 363 5.47 3.21 -22.47
N ILE A 364 6.19 2.90 -21.40
CA ILE A 364 6.71 3.89 -20.45
C ILE A 364 8.22 4.13 -20.57
N HIS A 365 8.88 3.49 -21.54
CA HIS A 365 10.32 3.68 -21.74
C HIS A 365 10.67 5.13 -22.10
N GLY A 366 9.81 5.82 -22.86
CA GLY A 366 9.99 7.24 -23.19
C GLY A 366 9.95 8.16 -21.96
N SER A 367 9.14 7.82 -20.95
CA SER A 367 9.02 8.59 -19.70
C SER A 367 10.27 8.51 -18.81
N LEU A 368 11.05 7.44 -18.94
CA LEU A 368 12.26 7.16 -18.15
C LEU A 368 13.55 7.40 -18.95
N TYR A 369 13.44 8.12 -20.07
CA TYR A 369 14.54 8.28 -21.03
C TYR A 369 15.79 8.88 -20.39
N ASP A 370 15.66 9.94 -19.58
CA ASP A 370 16.81 10.57 -18.90
C ASP A 370 17.45 9.63 -17.86
N VAL A 371 16.63 8.83 -17.16
CA VAL A 371 17.10 7.82 -16.20
C VAL A 371 17.94 6.76 -16.91
N PHE A 372 17.45 6.23 -18.03
CA PHE A 372 18.16 5.21 -18.81
C PHE A 372 19.43 5.75 -19.47
N ASN A 373 19.46 7.05 -19.80
CA ASN A 373 20.68 7.70 -20.28
C ASN A 373 21.75 7.90 -19.20
N GLN A 374 21.45 7.60 -17.93
CA GLN A 374 22.26 8.05 -16.80
C GLN A 374 22.50 9.57 -16.83
N ASN A 375 21.52 10.31 -17.36
CA ASN A 375 21.53 11.76 -17.38
C ASN A 375 21.19 12.25 -15.98
N PHE A 376 22.22 12.31 -15.14
CA PHE A 376 22.11 12.64 -13.74
C PHE A 376 22.69 14.02 -13.44
N SER A 377 21.94 14.85 -12.74
CA SER A 377 22.46 16.05 -12.10
C SER A 377 22.83 15.73 -10.65
N ILE A 378 24.07 16.04 -10.28
CA ILE A 378 24.56 15.84 -8.91
C ILE A 378 24.47 17.17 -8.18
N MET A 379 23.70 17.21 -7.09
CA MET A 379 23.78 18.31 -6.12
C MET A 379 24.54 17.80 -4.91
N ALA A 380 25.73 18.36 -4.69
CA ALA A 380 26.55 18.08 -3.52
C ALA A 380 26.44 19.26 -2.56
N ASN A 381 25.88 19.00 -1.37
CA ASN A 381 26.05 19.88 -0.21
C ASN A 381 27.15 19.30 0.69
N GLU A 382 27.73 20.10 1.59
CA GLU A 382 28.84 19.71 2.49
C GLU A 382 28.59 18.40 3.28
N GLU A 383 27.33 17.97 3.44
CA GLU A 383 26.95 16.75 4.18
C GLU A 383 26.28 15.64 3.33
N SER A 384 25.89 15.87 2.07
CA SER A 384 25.21 14.82 1.27
C SER A 384 25.36 15.01 -0.24
N ARG A 385 25.76 13.93 -0.95
CA ARG A 385 25.69 13.81 -2.41
C ARG A 385 24.31 13.29 -2.81
N LYS A 386 23.59 14.03 -3.66
CA LYS A 386 22.28 13.60 -4.19
C LYS A 386 22.31 13.59 -5.71
N ILE A 387 21.79 12.52 -6.28
CA ILE A 387 21.71 12.28 -7.72
C ILE A 387 20.27 12.52 -8.13
N PHE A 388 20.05 13.33 -9.17
CA PHE A 388 18.72 13.66 -9.69
C PHE A 388 18.63 13.26 -11.15
N SER A 389 17.45 12.80 -11.58
CA SER A 389 17.13 12.56 -12.99
C SER A 389 15.71 13.01 -13.30
N LYS A 390 15.45 13.33 -14.56
CA LYS A 390 14.13 13.76 -15.03
C LYS A 390 13.27 12.57 -15.38
N VAL A 391 12.01 12.58 -14.92
CA VAL A 391 11.01 11.58 -15.25
C VAL A 391 9.74 12.27 -15.71
N ALA A 392 9.19 11.85 -16.85
CA ALA A 392 7.91 12.36 -17.35
C ALA A 392 6.76 11.51 -16.80
N ILE A 393 5.95 12.07 -15.90
CA ILE A 393 4.76 11.42 -15.34
C ILE A 393 3.52 12.19 -15.81
N GLY A 394 2.80 11.60 -16.76
CA GLY A 394 1.67 12.27 -17.43
C GLY A 394 2.15 13.54 -18.16
N PRO A 395 1.47 14.70 -18.02
CA PRO A 395 1.83 15.93 -18.73
C PRO A 395 3.00 16.71 -18.09
N LYS A 396 3.63 16.19 -17.02
CA LYS A 396 4.67 16.91 -16.27
C LYS A 396 5.99 16.14 -16.26
N THR A 397 7.08 16.86 -16.45
CA THR A 397 8.43 16.37 -16.18
C THR A 397 8.84 16.81 -14.78
N ILE A 398 9.22 15.85 -13.94
CA ILE A 398 9.63 16.07 -12.56
C ILE A 398 11.08 15.63 -12.36
N ASP A 399 11.80 16.34 -11.50
CA ASP A 399 13.12 15.91 -11.04
C ASP A 399 12.94 14.89 -9.90
N VAL A 400 13.51 13.71 -10.07
CA VAL A 400 13.42 12.56 -9.16
C VAL A 400 14.80 12.28 -8.58
N VAL A 401 14.88 12.11 -7.26
CA VAL A 401 16.11 11.65 -6.60
C VAL A 401 16.31 10.17 -6.90
N VAL A 402 17.52 9.84 -7.35
CA VAL A 402 17.94 8.48 -7.64
C VAL A 402 18.92 8.08 -6.55
N HIS A 403 18.57 7.05 -5.79
CA HIS A 403 19.44 6.45 -4.81
C HIS A 403 20.62 5.74 -5.49
N GLU A 404 21.79 5.71 -4.87
CA GLU A 404 23.01 5.12 -5.47
C GLU A 404 22.86 3.61 -5.72
N ASP A 405 22.14 2.90 -4.85
CA ASP A 405 21.86 1.46 -4.98
C ASP A 405 20.72 1.11 -5.96
N PHE A 406 20.07 2.11 -6.56
CA PHE A 406 18.96 1.85 -7.48
C PHE A 406 19.43 1.10 -8.73
N GLN A 407 18.79 -0.04 -9.03
CA GLN A 407 19.07 -0.84 -10.21
C GLN A 407 17.80 -1.07 -11.04
N CYS A 408 17.94 -1.03 -12.36
CA CYS A 408 16.85 -1.27 -13.30
C CYS A 408 17.18 -2.43 -14.23
N ILE A 409 16.34 -3.46 -14.20
CA ILE A 409 16.41 -4.63 -15.09
C ILE A 409 15.21 -4.57 -16.02
N VAL A 410 15.45 -4.57 -17.34
CA VAL A 410 14.39 -4.55 -18.35
C VAL A 410 14.38 -5.89 -19.08
N HIS A 411 13.25 -6.59 -19.00
CA HIS A 411 13.00 -7.83 -19.73
C HIS A 411 12.31 -7.54 -21.07
N ILE A 412 12.92 -8.01 -22.16
CA ILE A 412 12.46 -7.82 -23.54
C ILE A 412 12.29 -9.20 -24.18
N LYS A 413 11.15 -9.43 -24.86
CA LYS A 413 10.94 -10.67 -25.62
C LYS A 413 11.85 -10.67 -26.86
N ARG A 414 12.41 -11.83 -27.22
CA ARG A 414 13.32 -11.95 -28.38
C ARG A 414 12.67 -11.53 -29.71
N CYS A 415 11.37 -11.72 -29.87
CA CYS A 415 10.61 -11.30 -31.05
C CYS A 415 10.51 -9.76 -31.16
N GLU A 416 10.37 -9.06 -30.04
CA GLU A 416 10.21 -7.60 -29.97
C GLU A 416 11.56 -6.87 -30.10
N PHE A 417 12.69 -7.57 -29.92
CA PHE A 417 14.02 -6.97 -29.95
C PHE A 417 14.34 -6.21 -31.26
N LYS A 418 13.75 -6.63 -32.38
CA LYS A 418 13.94 -5.97 -33.69
C LYS A 418 13.28 -4.59 -33.76
N ASP A 419 12.19 -4.41 -33.02
CA ASP A 419 11.36 -3.21 -33.07
C ASP A 419 11.83 -2.15 -32.06
N ILE A 420 12.73 -2.52 -31.15
CA ILE A 420 13.25 -1.61 -30.13
C ILE A 420 14.35 -0.72 -30.73
N PRO A 421 14.27 0.62 -30.54
CA PRO A 421 15.28 1.54 -31.04
C PRO A 421 16.69 1.20 -30.55
N ALA A 422 17.66 1.16 -31.46
CA ALA A 422 19.07 0.94 -31.12
C ALA A 422 19.61 1.85 -30.00
N PRO A 423 19.25 3.16 -29.92
CA PRO A 423 19.67 4.02 -28.83
C PRO A 423 19.18 3.55 -27.45
N PHE A 424 17.96 3.00 -27.37
CA PHE A 424 17.46 2.44 -26.12
C PHE A 424 18.31 1.25 -25.70
N LEU A 425 18.57 0.34 -26.64
CA LEU A 425 19.37 -0.85 -26.40
C LEU A 425 20.81 -0.52 -25.97
N SER A 426 21.44 0.54 -26.48
CA SER A 426 22.82 0.92 -26.10
C SER A 426 22.98 1.38 -24.66
N ARG A 427 21.88 1.63 -23.93
CA ARG A 427 21.89 2.10 -22.53
C ARG A 427 21.93 0.98 -21.52
N PHE A 428 21.64 -0.25 -21.94
CA PHE A 428 21.59 -1.41 -21.09
C PHE A 428 22.71 -2.37 -21.43
N GLN A 429 23.30 -2.98 -20.40
CA GLN A 429 24.09 -4.17 -20.58
C GLN A 429 23.15 -5.32 -21.00
N LYS A 430 23.42 -5.92 -22.15
CA LYS A 430 22.53 -6.92 -22.75
C LYS A 430 23.01 -8.31 -22.38
N TYR A 431 22.08 -9.11 -21.89
CA TYR A 431 22.28 -10.53 -21.68
C TYR A 431 21.17 -11.29 -22.38
N SER A 432 21.53 -12.32 -23.13
CA SER A 432 20.57 -13.24 -23.75
C SER A 432 20.71 -14.56 -22.99
N PHE A 433 19.64 -14.97 -22.32
CA PHE A 433 19.59 -16.25 -21.62
C PHE A 433 18.49 -17.12 -22.21
N SER A 434 18.81 -18.38 -22.43
CA SER A 434 17.85 -19.45 -22.67
C SER A 434 17.74 -20.34 -21.44
N ILE A 435 16.67 -21.13 -21.36
CA ILE A 435 16.52 -22.13 -20.28
C ILE A 435 17.68 -23.15 -20.31
N LEU A 436 18.19 -23.45 -21.51
CA LEU A 436 19.38 -24.29 -21.69
C LEU A 436 20.63 -23.68 -21.03
N ASP A 437 20.82 -22.36 -21.10
CA ASP A 437 21.95 -21.69 -20.47
C ASP A 437 21.88 -21.81 -18.95
N PHE A 438 20.70 -21.59 -18.37
CA PHE A 438 20.47 -21.75 -16.93
C PHE A 438 20.72 -23.18 -16.47
N TYR A 439 20.20 -24.16 -17.20
CA TYR A 439 20.47 -25.57 -16.92
C TYR A 439 21.97 -25.88 -16.99
N SER A 440 22.67 -25.38 -18.01
CA SER A 440 24.10 -25.59 -18.17
C SER A 440 24.94 -24.97 -17.05
N ILE A 441 24.52 -23.81 -16.53
CA ILE A 441 25.18 -23.13 -15.40
C ILE A 441 24.94 -23.93 -14.12
N GLN A 442 23.68 -24.23 -13.79
CA GLN A 442 23.35 -24.96 -12.57
C GLN A 442 23.94 -26.37 -12.56
N LEU A 443 24.02 -27.03 -13.72
CA LEU A 443 24.66 -28.33 -13.85
C LEU A 443 26.15 -28.26 -13.46
N ARG A 444 26.87 -27.17 -13.75
CA ARG A 444 28.29 -27.03 -13.38
C ARG A 444 28.50 -26.84 -11.88
N GLU A 445 27.49 -26.33 -11.16
CA GLU A 445 27.56 -26.08 -9.72
C GLU A 445 27.34 -27.35 -8.87
N ILE A 446 26.85 -28.43 -9.49
CA ILE A 446 26.53 -29.72 -8.83
C ILE A 446 27.73 -30.70 -8.94
N PRO A 447 27.90 -31.69 -8.02
CA PRO A 447 29.01 -32.65 -8.08
C PRO A 447 29.13 -33.42 -9.40
N VAL A 448 30.37 -33.75 -9.80
CA VAL A 448 30.71 -34.37 -11.12
C VAL A 448 29.96 -35.67 -11.40
N GLU A 449 29.70 -36.47 -10.37
CA GLU A 449 28.93 -37.73 -10.48
C GLU A 449 27.49 -37.49 -10.93
N GLU A 450 26.84 -36.48 -10.32
CA GLU A 450 25.49 -36.04 -10.63
C GLU A 450 25.41 -35.33 -12.00
N GLN A 451 26.48 -34.61 -12.39
CA GLN A 451 26.58 -34.07 -13.74
C GLN A 451 26.57 -35.16 -14.81
N THR A 452 27.31 -36.24 -14.57
CA THR A 452 27.40 -37.38 -15.49
C THR A 452 26.06 -38.10 -15.59
N LEU A 453 25.39 -38.29 -14.46
CA LEU A 453 24.03 -38.81 -14.36
C LEU A 453 23.05 -37.98 -15.21
N MET A 454 23.01 -36.66 -15.01
CA MET A 454 22.10 -35.76 -15.72
C MET A 454 22.36 -35.71 -17.22
N LYS A 455 23.62 -35.75 -17.66
CA LYS A 455 23.96 -35.85 -19.10
C LYS A 455 23.47 -37.14 -19.75
N ILE A 456 23.52 -38.27 -19.03
CA ILE A 456 22.99 -39.55 -19.52
C ILE A 456 21.47 -39.47 -19.64
N VAL A 457 20.80 -38.93 -18.62
CA VAL A 457 19.34 -38.74 -18.60
C VAL A 457 18.90 -37.82 -19.74
N GLU A 458 19.58 -36.69 -19.94
CA GLU A 458 19.34 -35.77 -21.05
C GLU A 458 19.45 -36.47 -22.41
N LYS A 459 20.52 -37.24 -22.65
CA LYS A 459 20.73 -37.95 -23.92
C LYS A 459 19.61 -38.97 -24.18
N LYS A 460 19.19 -39.72 -23.15
CA LYS A 460 18.09 -40.69 -23.27
C LYS A 460 16.74 -40.00 -23.48
N ALA A 461 16.47 -38.91 -22.77
CA ALA A 461 15.24 -38.15 -22.94
C ALA A 461 15.12 -37.53 -24.34
N ARG A 462 16.23 -37.00 -24.89
CA ARG A 462 16.26 -36.54 -26.30
C ARG A 462 15.97 -37.67 -27.27
N SER A 463 16.65 -38.82 -27.12
CA SER A 463 16.41 -39.99 -27.96
C SER A 463 14.95 -40.46 -27.91
N PHE A 464 14.31 -40.38 -26.74
CA PHE A 464 12.88 -40.67 -26.59
C PHE A 464 12.01 -39.66 -27.33
N ILE A 465 12.27 -38.35 -27.17
CA ILE A 465 11.53 -37.29 -27.87
C ILE A 465 11.68 -37.41 -29.39
N ASP A 466 12.89 -37.68 -29.88
CA ASP A 466 13.17 -37.79 -31.31
C ASP A 466 12.48 -39.02 -31.93
N HIS A 467 12.42 -40.15 -31.19
CA HIS A 467 11.70 -41.34 -31.62
C HIS A 467 10.17 -41.15 -31.57
N TYR A 468 9.66 -40.52 -30.50
CA TYR A 468 8.23 -40.23 -30.34
C TYR A 468 7.75 -39.22 -31.39
N GLY A 469 8.57 -38.23 -31.72
CA GLY A 469 8.27 -37.13 -32.65
C GLY A 469 7.78 -35.89 -31.89
N LYS A 470 8.40 -34.73 -32.16
CA LYS A 470 8.11 -33.48 -31.45
C LYS A 470 6.69 -32.97 -31.72
N GLU A 471 6.16 -33.24 -32.91
CA GLU A 471 4.84 -32.83 -33.40
C GLU A 471 3.68 -33.44 -32.60
N TYR A 472 3.92 -34.52 -31.87
CA TYR A 472 2.88 -35.20 -31.07
C TYR A 472 2.71 -34.61 -29.67
N PHE A 473 3.57 -33.69 -29.26
CA PHE A 473 3.49 -33.03 -27.96
C PHE A 473 2.93 -31.61 -28.11
N TYR A 474 1.77 -31.35 -27.50
CA TYR A 474 1.10 -30.06 -27.59
C TYR A 474 1.88 -28.98 -26.82
N GLY A 475 2.25 -27.89 -27.51
CA GLY A 475 2.98 -26.77 -26.91
C GLY A 475 4.46 -27.07 -26.60
N PHE A 476 4.98 -28.21 -27.06
CA PHE A 476 6.39 -28.56 -26.88
C PHE A 476 7.29 -27.64 -27.71
N ASN A 477 8.32 -27.10 -27.05
CA ASN A 477 9.37 -26.31 -27.68
C ASN A 477 10.75 -26.89 -27.33
N ASP A 478 11.79 -26.44 -28.04
CA ASP A 478 13.16 -26.92 -27.79
C ASP A 478 13.67 -26.62 -26.36
N GLU A 479 13.02 -25.70 -25.63
CA GLU A 479 13.33 -25.37 -24.25
C GLU A 479 12.61 -26.24 -23.20
N THR A 480 11.55 -26.97 -23.60
CA THR A 480 10.65 -27.71 -22.69
C THR A 480 11.41 -28.82 -21.96
N LEU A 481 12.28 -29.54 -22.67
CA LEU A 481 13.12 -30.58 -22.08
C LEU A 481 14.06 -30.00 -21.01
N TYR A 482 14.71 -28.87 -21.29
CA TYR A 482 15.62 -28.25 -20.33
C TYR A 482 14.89 -27.64 -19.15
N SER A 483 13.66 -27.15 -19.33
CA SER A 483 12.81 -26.73 -18.21
C SER A 483 12.49 -27.91 -17.27
N CYS A 484 12.18 -29.09 -17.85
CA CYS A 484 11.98 -30.31 -17.08
C CYS A 484 13.27 -30.75 -16.35
N LEU A 485 14.41 -30.72 -17.03
CA LEU A 485 15.71 -31.05 -16.44
C LEU A 485 16.10 -30.07 -15.32
N LEU A 486 15.90 -28.77 -15.55
CA LEU A 486 16.16 -27.72 -14.57
C LEU A 486 15.29 -27.89 -13.32
N SER A 487 14.04 -28.34 -13.48
CA SER A 487 13.13 -28.59 -12.34
C SER A 487 13.62 -29.69 -11.38
N LEU A 488 14.57 -30.52 -11.80
CA LEU A 488 15.19 -31.55 -10.97
C LEU A 488 16.31 -31.01 -10.09
N ILE A 489 16.84 -29.81 -10.38
CA ILE A 489 17.89 -29.14 -9.63
C ILE A 489 17.22 -28.15 -8.67
N ARG A 490 17.41 -28.34 -7.36
CA ARG A 490 16.87 -27.50 -6.28
C ARG A 490 18.00 -26.74 -5.60
N ARG A 491 17.66 -25.69 -4.84
CA ARG A 491 18.63 -24.94 -4.00
C ARG A 491 18.22 -25.05 -2.54
N ASN A 492 19.20 -25.22 -1.65
CA ASN A 492 18.96 -25.23 -0.20
C ASN A 492 18.85 -23.79 0.35
N ALA A 493 18.54 -23.64 1.65
CA ALA A 493 18.46 -22.33 2.31
C ALA A 493 19.78 -21.53 2.27
N GLN A 494 20.90 -22.19 2.02
CA GLN A 494 22.25 -21.60 1.87
C GLN A 494 22.59 -21.26 0.42
N GLY A 495 21.67 -21.54 -0.53
CA GLY A 495 21.80 -21.23 -1.95
C GLY A 495 22.57 -22.26 -2.79
N GLU A 496 23.01 -23.37 -2.19
CA GLU A 496 23.76 -24.43 -2.87
C GLU A 496 22.81 -25.35 -3.67
N PRO A 497 23.15 -25.65 -4.95
CA PRO A 497 22.32 -26.50 -5.78
C PRO A 497 22.53 -27.99 -5.45
N TYR A 498 21.43 -28.72 -5.35
CA TYR A 498 21.41 -30.17 -5.14
C TYR A 498 20.36 -30.82 -6.06
N LEU A 499 20.60 -32.08 -6.45
CA LEU A 499 19.58 -32.85 -7.16
C LEU A 499 18.43 -33.20 -6.21
N SER A 500 17.21 -32.95 -6.67
CA SER A 500 16.00 -33.25 -5.91
C SER A 500 15.96 -34.71 -5.44
N ASN A 501 15.59 -34.91 -4.18
CA ASN A 501 15.42 -36.24 -3.62
C ASN A 501 14.19 -36.88 -4.28
N ILE A 502 14.43 -37.88 -5.13
CA ILE A 502 13.38 -38.56 -5.87
C ILE A 502 12.33 -39.13 -4.88
N HIS A 503 12.76 -39.60 -3.71
CA HIS A 503 11.87 -40.12 -2.66
C HIS A 503 10.87 -39.09 -2.09
N GLU A 504 11.21 -37.80 -2.09
CA GLU A 504 10.32 -36.72 -1.63
C GLU A 504 9.40 -36.23 -2.77
N ASN A 505 9.91 -36.19 -4.01
CA ASN A 505 9.11 -35.85 -5.19
C ASN A 505 8.13 -36.96 -5.62
N TYR A 506 8.33 -38.21 -5.17
CA TYR A 506 7.39 -39.33 -5.32
C TYR A 506 6.00 -39.02 -4.73
N ASN A 507 5.87 -38.05 -3.82
CA ASN A 507 4.59 -37.61 -3.25
C ASN A 507 3.95 -36.43 -4.01
N GLN A 508 4.70 -35.69 -4.83
CA GLN A 508 4.19 -34.51 -5.57
C GLN A 508 3.62 -34.85 -6.95
N LEU A 509 3.85 -36.07 -7.44
CA LEU A 509 3.17 -36.65 -8.60
C LEU A 509 2.35 -37.83 -8.10
N THR A 510 1.05 -37.62 -7.91
CA THR A 510 0.06 -38.66 -7.61
C THR A 510 0.34 -39.92 -8.42
N ILE A 511 0.75 -41.02 -7.77
CA ILE A 511 0.09 -42.33 -7.83
C ILE A 511 0.31 -43.11 -6.53
N GLN A 512 -0.73 -43.16 -5.70
CA GLN A 512 -0.93 -44.31 -4.82
C GLN A 512 -1.50 -45.47 -5.65
N SER A 513 -0.64 -46.40 -6.05
CA SER A 513 -0.95 -47.82 -6.26
C SER A 513 0.29 -48.53 -6.81
N LYS A 514 0.89 -49.42 -6.01
CA LYS A 514 1.78 -50.49 -6.52
C LYS A 514 1.01 -51.30 -7.59
N PRO A 515 1.66 -51.84 -8.65
CA PRO A 515 3.07 -52.18 -8.75
C PRO A 515 3.76 -51.77 -10.07
N PHE A 516 4.97 -51.21 -9.99
CA PHE A 516 6.02 -51.50 -10.97
C PHE A 516 7.42 -51.33 -10.34
N ILE A 517 7.79 -52.28 -9.48
CA ILE A 517 9.20 -52.59 -9.21
C ILE A 517 9.51 -53.83 -10.04
N GLU A 518 9.85 -53.59 -11.30
CA GLU A 518 10.86 -54.40 -11.99
C GLU A 518 11.84 -53.41 -12.62
N GLN A 519 12.44 -52.57 -11.78
CA GLN A 519 13.69 -51.84 -12.02
C GLN A 519 14.10 -51.16 -10.71
N ASP A 520 15.39 -51.24 -10.39
CA ASP A 520 15.98 -51.02 -9.07
C ASP A 520 15.76 -49.57 -8.58
N ILE A 521 15.17 -49.37 -7.40
CA ILE A 521 15.01 -48.04 -6.77
C ILE A 521 16.40 -47.39 -6.53
N ASN A 522 17.46 -48.20 -6.49
CA ASN A 522 18.83 -47.71 -6.41
C ASN A 522 19.35 -47.13 -7.74
N ASP A 523 18.71 -47.38 -8.89
CA ASP A 523 19.10 -46.77 -10.17
C ASP A 523 18.47 -45.37 -10.34
N LYS A 524 19.18 -44.38 -9.78
CA LYS A 524 18.86 -42.96 -9.93
C LYS A 524 18.67 -42.53 -11.39
N LYS A 525 19.35 -43.17 -12.37
CA LYS A 525 19.25 -42.81 -13.80
C LYS A 525 17.85 -43.07 -14.34
N GLN A 526 17.31 -44.24 -14.06
CA GLN A 526 15.99 -44.65 -14.55
C GLN A 526 14.89 -43.82 -13.89
N CYS A 527 15.01 -43.54 -12.60
CA CYS A 527 14.05 -42.72 -11.87
C CYS A 527 13.95 -41.28 -12.43
N PHE A 528 15.09 -40.61 -12.64
CA PHE A 528 15.08 -39.26 -13.22
C PHE A 528 14.59 -39.25 -14.68
N LEU A 529 14.98 -40.25 -15.47
CA LEU A 529 14.50 -40.38 -16.84
C LEU A 529 12.97 -40.57 -16.88
N TYR A 530 12.43 -41.43 -16.01
CA TYR A 530 11.00 -41.65 -15.90
C TYR A 530 10.25 -40.39 -15.48
N ALA A 531 10.76 -39.65 -14.49
CA ALA A 531 10.14 -38.39 -14.05
C ALA A 531 10.05 -37.36 -15.18
N ILE A 532 11.11 -37.23 -15.99
CA ILE A 532 11.11 -36.32 -17.15
C ILE A 532 10.15 -36.80 -18.23
N ILE A 533 10.20 -38.09 -18.58
CA ILE A 533 9.29 -38.67 -19.58
C ILE A 533 7.84 -38.49 -19.12
N SER A 534 7.54 -38.75 -17.84
CA SER A 534 6.21 -38.54 -17.27
C SER A 534 5.72 -37.11 -17.45
N LYS A 535 6.55 -36.10 -17.17
CA LYS A 535 6.19 -34.68 -17.37
C LYS A 535 5.97 -34.35 -18.85
N ILE A 536 6.81 -34.86 -19.74
CA ILE A 536 6.68 -34.63 -21.19
C ILE A 536 5.44 -35.33 -21.75
N LEU A 537 5.13 -36.52 -21.25
CA LEU A 537 3.97 -37.31 -21.67
C LEU A 537 2.65 -36.62 -21.34
N GLN A 538 2.63 -35.70 -20.36
CA GLN A 538 1.45 -34.87 -20.10
C GLN A 538 1.06 -33.97 -21.27
N LEU A 539 1.99 -33.73 -22.20
CA LEU A 539 1.75 -32.94 -23.42
C LEU A 539 1.27 -33.81 -24.59
N ALA A 540 1.31 -35.14 -24.47
CA ALA A 540 0.92 -36.04 -25.54
C ALA A 540 -0.61 -36.18 -25.61
N SER A 541 -1.16 -36.19 -26.82
CA SER A 541 -2.59 -36.47 -27.01
C SER A 541 -2.88 -37.99 -26.92
N PRO A 542 -4.09 -38.41 -26.51
CA PRO A 542 -4.44 -39.83 -26.45
C PRO A 542 -4.28 -40.54 -27.80
N GLU A 543 -4.57 -39.86 -28.91
CA GLU A 543 -4.42 -40.39 -30.26
C GLU A 543 -2.94 -40.63 -30.59
N SER A 544 -2.06 -39.71 -30.19
CA SER A 544 -0.62 -39.87 -30.39
C SER A 544 -0.07 -41.09 -29.65
N MET A 545 -0.57 -41.35 -28.44
CA MET A 545 -0.18 -42.51 -27.65
C MET A 545 -0.54 -43.81 -28.37
N ILE A 546 -1.77 -43.92 -28.87
CA ILE A 546 -2.23 -45.11 -29.60
C ILE A 546 -1.36 -45.37 -30.84
N PHE A 547 -1.00 -44.31 -31.57
CA PHE A 547 -0.18 -44.44 -32.78
C PHE A 547 1.29 -44.79 -32.49
N LYS A 548 1.86 -44.27 -31.40
CA LYS A 548 3.30 -44.39 -31.10
C LYS A 548 3.65 -45.56 -30.21
N LEU A 549 2.76 -46.03 -29.34
CA LEU A 549 3.01 -47.18 -28.46
C LEU A 549 3.50 -48.45 -29.20
N PRO A 550 2.99 -48.82 -30.39
CA PRO A 550 3.50 -49.98 -31.14
C PRO A 550 4.94 -49.83 -31.65
N THR A 551 5.48 -48.61 -31.66
CA THR A 551 6.85 -48.33 -32.15
C THR A 551 7.94 -48.55 -31.10
N PHE A 552 7.56 -48.85 -29.85
CA PHE A 552 8.47 -49.10 -28.75
C PHE A 552 8.54 -50.60 -28.41
N GLU A 553 9.64 -51.03 -27.79
CA GLU A 553 9.79 -52.38 -27.26
C GLU A 553 8.73 -52.68 -26.19
N GLU A 554 8.29 -53.94 -26.10
CA GLU A 554 7.14 -54.38 -25.29
C GLU A 554 7.21 -53.93 -23.81
N GLY A 555 8.39 -53.96 -23.20
CA GLY A 555 8.60 -53.49 -21.83
C GLY A 555 8.43 -51.97 -21.67
N THR A 556 8.91 -51.19 -22.64
CA THR A 556 8.77 -49.72 -22.65
C THR A 556 7.32 -49.33 -22.93
N THR A 557 6.67 -50.03 -23.86
CA THR A 557 5.25 -49.84 -24.19
C THR A 557 4.36 -50.06 -22.97
N ARG A 558 4.58 -51.14 -22.20
CA ARG A 558 3.82 -51.39 -20.96
C ARG A 558 4.01 -50.26 -19.94
N SER A 559 5.24 -49.79 -19.76
CA SER A 559 5.55 -48.69 -18.81
C SER A 559 4.88 -47.37 -19.22
N LEU A 560 4.94 -46.99 -20.50
CA LEU A 560 4.30 -45.79 -21.02
C LEU A 560 2.78 -45.88 -20.97
N CYS A 561 2.19 -47.04 -21.28
CA CYS A 561 0.74 -47.27 -21.13
C CYS A 561 0.29 -47.11 -19.68
N GLN A 562 1.05 -47.68 -18.74
CA GLN A 562 0.76 -47.54 -17.31
C GLN A 562 0.83 -46.07 -16.89
N ASN A 563 1.91 -45.37 -17.27
CA ASN A 563 2.09 -43.96 -16.93
C ASN A 563 0.96 -43.07 -17.51
N TYR A 564 0.63 -43.22 -18.78
CA TYR A 564 -0.35 -42.33 -19.40
C TYR A 564 -1.80 -42.61 -18.97
N PHE A 565 -2.25 -43.87 -19.03
CA PHE A 565 -3.68 -44.19 -18.89
C PHE A 565 -4.11 -44.46 -17.44
N TYR A 566 -3.22 -45.00 -16.61
CA TYR A 566 -3.57 -45.38 -15.23
C TYR A 566 -3.09 -44.34 -14.22
N GLN A 567 -1.92 -43.77 -14.47
CA GLN A 567 -1.23 -42.94 -13.53
C GLN A 567 -1.53 -41.45 -13.71
N GLN A 568 -1.59 -40.99 -14.95
CA GLN A 568 -1.98 -39.62 -15.30
C GLN A 568 -3.49 -39.51 -15.54
N GLU A 569 -4.03 -38.29 -15.46
CA GLU A 569 -5.42 -37.99 -15.77
C GLU A 569 -5.49 -37.05 -16.97
N HIS A 570 -6.00 -37.58 -18.10
CA HIS A 570 -6.05 -36.88 -19.40
C HIS A 570 -7.46 -36.74 -19.95
N PHE A 571 -8.44 -37.42 -19.36
CA PHE A 571 -9.78 -37.54 -19.93
C PHE A 571 -10.78 -36.62 -19.23
N TYR A 572 -10.64 -36.42 -17.92
CA TYR A 572 -11.59 -35.63 -17.13
C TYR A 572 -10.91 -34.56 -16.27
N VAL A 573 -11.24 -33.30 -16.53
CA VAL A 573 -10.73 -32.14 -15.77
C VAL A 573 -11.13 -32.19 -14.30
N GLU A 574 -12.31 -32.72 -13.97
CA GLU A 574 -12.78 -32.91 -12.58
C GLU A 574 -11.86 -33.84 -11.80
N ASN A 575 -11.53 -35.00 -12.36
CA ASN A 575 -10.61 -35.96 -11.75
C ASN A 575 -9.21 -35.39 -11.63
N PHE A 576 -8.76 -34.62 -12.62
CA PHE A 576 -7.47 -33.96 -12.60
C PHE A 576 -7.40 -32.95 -11.44
N LEU A 577 -8.42 -32.09 -11.30
CA LEU A 577 -8.56 -31.14 -10.21
C LEU A 577 -8.62 -31.82 -8.84
N TYR A 578 -9.44 -32.86 -8.71
CA TYR A 578 -9.58 -33.61 -7.47
C TYR A 578 -8.23 -34.20 -7.03
N ARG A 579 -7.48 -34.81 -7.95
CA ARG A 579 -6.12 -35.32 -7.67
C ARG A 579 -5.17 -34.19 -7.25
N LEU A 580 -5.23 -33.03 -7.91
CA LEU A 580 -4.35 -31.90 -7.60
C LEU A 580 -4.60 -31.32 -6.19
N ILE A 581 -5.87 -31.25 -5.77
CA ILE A 581 -6.27 -30.71 -4.46
C ILE A 581 -6.00 -31.71 -3.34
N SER A 582 -6.33 -32.99 -3.55
CA SER A 582 -6.21 -34.04 -2.53
C SER A 582 -4.78 -34.48 -2.22
N THR A 583 -3.79 -33.99 -2.97
CA THR A 583 -2.38 -34.35 -2.75
C THR A 583 -1.69 -33.36 -1.80
N PRO A 584 -1.14 -33.82 -0.66
CA PRO A 584 -0.33 -32.98 0.22
C PRO A 584 1.06 -32.77 -0.40
N THR A 585 1.27 -31.63 -1.07
CA THR A 585 2.63 -31.17 -1.39
C THR A 585 3.30 -30.69 -0.10
N LEU A 586 4.18 -31.51 0.47
CA LEU A 586 5.20 -31.04 1.41
C LEU A 586 6.17 -30.14 0.63
N ALA A 587 5.87 -28.84 0.64
CA ALA A 587 6.75 -27.78 0.19
C ALA A 587 6.60 -26.63 1.19
N THR A 588 7.00 -26.90 2.43
CA THR A 588 7.29 -25.88 3.43
C THR A 588 8.73 -26.12 3.88
N ASP A 589 9.57 -25.10 3.72
CA ASP A 589 11.00 -25.05 4.03
C ASP A 589 11.33 -25.17 5.54
N ASP A 590 10.47 -25.80 6.34
CA ASP A 590 10.68 -25.95 7.77
C ASP A 590 11.12 -27.39 8.09
N ASN A 591 12.40 -27.52 8.42
CA ASN A 591 12.99 -28.69 9.05
C ASN A 591 12.31 -28.97 10.40
N GLU A 592 11.28 -29.82 10.42
CA GLU A 592 10.95 -30.61 11.60
C GLU A 592 10.71 -32.08 11.23
N LEU A 593 11.62 -32.93 11.72
CA LEU A 593 11.44 -34.38 11.78
C LEU A 593 10.13 -34.71 12.51
N LEU A 594 9.08 -35.08 11.77
CA LEU A 594 7.92 -35.73 12.37
C LEU A 594 8.17 -37.24 12.43
N THR A 595 8.72 -37.67 13.56
CA THR A 595 8.68 -39.06 14.01
C THR A 595 7.24 -39.59 13.96
N MET A 596 7.10 -40.75 13.31
CA MET A 596 5.90 -41.58 13.29
C MET A 596 5.24 -41.67 14.68
N ASN A 597 4.09 -41.04 14.85
CA ASN A 597 3.13 -41.44 15.87
C ASN A 597 1.71 -41.18 15.35
N ASN A 598 0.91 -42.23 15.45
CA ASN A 598 -0.48 -42.34 15.02
C ASN A 598 -1.30 -41.16 15.55
N ASN A 599 -1.76 -40.28 14.65
CA ASN A 599 -2.95 -39.42 14.73
C ASN A 599 -2.95 -38.48 13.51
N VAL A 600 -3.04 -39.07 12.31
CA VAL A 600 -2.95 -38.35 11.03
C VAL A 600 -4.26 -37.65 10.68
N GLU A 601 -5.42 -38.07 11.21
CA GLU A 601 -6.72 -37.49 10.83
C GLU A 601 -7.05 -36.16 11.51
N GLU A 602 -6.53 -35.86 12.72
CA GLU A 602 -6.87 -34.61 13.43
C GLU A 602 -5.92 -33.44 13.14
N LYS A 603 -4.71 -33.69 12.62
CA LYS A 603 -3.73 -32.62 12.33
C LYS A 603 -3.75 -32.10 10.90
N ILE A 604 -4.40 -32.79 9.96
CA ILE A 604 -4.55 -32.35 8.57
C ILE A 604 -5.47 -31.11 8.46
N ASN A 605 -6.38 -30.91 9.42
CA ASN A 605 -7.32 -29.77 9.41
C ASN A 605 -6.72 -28.42 9.86
N ASN A 606 -5.46 -28.36 10.30
CA ASN A 606 -4.90 -27.16 10.94
C ASN A 606 -3.70 -26.53 10.20
N ILE A 607 -3.42 -26.91 8.95
CA ILE A 607 -2.37 -26.25 8.15
C ILE A 607 -3.03 -25.44 7.04
N GLY A 608 -3.37 -24.20 7.38
CA GLY A 608 -3.90 -23.20 6.43
C GLY A 608 -2.82 -22.76 5.44
N ILE A 609 -2.74 -23.45 4.31
CA ILE A 609 -2.04 -22.98 3.11
C ILE A 609 -3.11 -22.70 2.06
N THR A 610 -3.45 -21.43 1.88
CA THR A 610 -4.34 -20.93 0.82
C THR A 610 -3.71 -21.21 -0.54
N ARG A 611 -4.16 -22.26 -1.25
CA ARG A 611 -3.63 -22.60 -2.58
C ARG A 611 -4.39 -21.86 -3.68
N LYS A 612 -3.79 -20.81 -4.25
CA LYS A 612 -4.26 -20.20 -5.50
C LYS A 612 -3.73 -20.97 -6.71
N LEU A 613 -4.56 -21.84 -7.31
CA LEU A 613 -4.21 -22.61 -8.50
C LEU A 613 -4.75 -21.92 -9.75
N MET A 614 -3.89 -21.55 -10.72
CA MET A 614 -4.31 -20.95 -11.98
C MET A 614 -4.20 -21.95 -13.14
N ILE A 615 -5.33 -22.33 -13.76
CA ILE A 615 -5.36 -23.28 -14.89
C ILE A 615 -5.61 -22.53 -16.19
N PHE A 616 -4.71 -22.69 -17.17
CA PHE A 616 -4.86 -22.18 -18.52
C PHE A 616 -5.29 -23.31 -19.46
N THR A 617 -6.47 -23.17 -20.08
CA THR A 617 -6.95 -24.12 -21.09
C THR A 617 -7.36 -23.38 -22.37
N ARG A 618 -6.97 -23.95 -23.52
CA ARG A 618 -7.35 -23.49 -24.87
C ARG A 618 -8.62 -24.14 -25.39
N THR A 619 -9.20 -25.10 -24.67
CA THR A 619 -10.33 -25.88 -25.17
C THR A 619 -11.44 -26.04 -24.13
N SER A 620 -12.64 -25.67 -24.60
CA SER A 620 -13.95 -26.23 -24.28
C SER A 620 -14.92 -25.36 -23.44
N SER A 621 -16.10 -25.15 -24.03
CA SER A 621 -17.36 -24.75 -23.38
C SER A 621 -17.78 -25.70 -22.24
N PHE A 622 -17.18 -26.88 -22.14
CA PHE A 622 -17.45 -27.87 -21.11
C PHE A 622 -16.90 -27.46 -19.73
N VAL A 623 -15.79 -26.71 -19.69
CA VAL A 623 -15.26 -26.13 -18.44
C VAL A 623 -16.18 -25.03 -17.92
N VAL A 624 -16.87 -24.32 -18.81
CA VAL A 624 -17.90 -23.32 -18.47
C VAL A 624 -19.18 -23.99 -17.94
N SER A 625 -19.49 -25.25 -18.31
CA SER A 625 -20.65 -25.98 -17.81
C SER A 625 -20.48 -26.65 -16.44
N LEU A 626 -19.25 -26.73 -15.91
CA LEU A 626 -18.99 -27.15 -14.51
C LEU A 626 -19.68 -26.22 -13.48
N ASN A 627 -20.14 -25.04 -13.92
CA ASN A 627 -20.60 -23.96 -13.06
C ASN A 627 -22.00 -24.14 -12.41
N LYS A 628 -22.67 -25.30 -12.53
CA LYS A 628 -24.04 -25.45 -11.98
C LYS A 628 -24.35 -26.68 -11.13
N GLN A 629 -23.66 -27.81 -11.26
CA GLN A 629 -23.99 -29.03 -10.48
C GLN A 629 -22.86 -29.51 -9.56
N SER A 630 -21.58 -29.34 -9.93
CA SER A 630 -20.42 -29.85 -9.16
C SER A 630 -19.85 -28.87 -8.11
N LYS A 631 -20.43 -27.66 -7.97
CA LYS A 631 -19.98 -26.62 -7.02
C LYS A 631 -20.08 -27.02 -5.54
N ASN A 632 -21.09 -27.78 -5.14
CA ASN A 632 -21.30 -28.14 -3.73
C ASN A 632 -20.58 -29.43 -3.31
N ASP A 633 -20.18 -30.28 -4.27
CA ASP A 633 -19.57 -31.58 -3.98
C ASP A 633 -18.04 -31.52 -4.00
N LEU A 634 -17.41 -30.63 -4.80
CA LEU A 634 -15.95 -30.48 -4.84
C LEU A 634 -15.39 -29.47 -3.81
N PHE A 635 -16.17 -28.47 -3.39
CA PHE A 635 -15.72 -27.41 -2.49
C PHE A 635 -16.70 -27.32 -1.32
N ARG A 636 -16.28 -27.76 -0.13
CA ARG A 636 -17.05 -27.51 1.10
C ARG A 636 -16.99 -26.01 1.39
N LYS A 637 -18.10 -25.45 1.87
CA LYS A 637 -18.28 -24.01 2.16
C LYS A 637 -17.26 -23.39 3.14
N ASP A 638 -16.38 -24.18 3.73
CA ASP A 638 -15.44 -23.78 4.79
C ASP A 638 -13.95 -23.94 4.40
N ASP A 639 -13.60 -24.39 3.18
CA ASP A 639 -12.20 -24.54 2.76
C ASP A 639 -11.66 -23.27 2.07
N GLU A 640 -10.64 -22.63 2.65
CA GLU A 640 -9.93 -21.43 2.14
C GLU A 640 -9.08 -21.68 0.85
N ASN A 641 -9.47 -22.63 0.00
CA ASN A 641 -8.73 -22.96 -1.23
C ASN A 641 -9.40 -22.38 -2.47
N ASP A 642 -9.00 -21.15 -2.85
CA ASP A 642 -9.45 -20.48 -4.08
C ASP A 642 -8.73 -21.06 -5.32
N VAL A 643 -9.37 -21.95 -6.06
CA VAL A 643 -8.91 -22.29 -7.43
C VAL A 643 -9.36 -21.18 -8.40
N MET A 644 -8.60 -20.85 -9.43
CA MET A 644 -8.96 -19.86 -10.44
C MET A 644 -8.69 -20.43 -11.83
N ILE A 645 -9.74 -20.54 -12.67
CA ILE A 645 -9.62 -21.12 -14.01
C ILE A 645 -9.71 -19.99 -15.04
N ILE A 646 -8.69 -19.88 -15.91
CA ILE A 646 -8.65 -18.90 -17.01
C ILE A 646 -8.72 -19.65 -18.35
N ILE A 647 -9.75 -19.36 -19.14
CA ILE A 647 -9.95 -19.96 -20.46
C ILE A 647 -9.45 -18.99 -21.54
N GLY A 648 -8.61 -19.46 -22.46
CA GLY A 648 -7.91 -18.61 -23.43
C GLY A 648 -8.78 -17.99 -24.53
N ASP A 649 -9.94 -18.57 -24.83
CA ASP A 649 -10.81 -18.10 -25.94
C ASP A 649 -11.82 -17.01 -25.54
N LYS A 650 -11.98 -16.75 -24.24
CA LYS A 650 -12.71 -15.62 -23.63
C LYS A 650 -12.24 -15.52 -22.19
N VAL A 651 -11.80 -14.33 -21.75
CA VAL A 651 -11.48 -14.07 -20.34
C VAL A 651 -12.77 -14.03 -19.54
N ASP A 652 -13.31 -15.21 -19.21
CA ASP A 652 -14.29 -15.37 -18.15
C ASP A 652 -13.52 -15.62 -16.86
N ILE A 653 -13.42 -14.58 -16.02
CA ILE A 653 -12.95 -14.75 -14.64
C ILE A 653 -14.07 -15.49 -13.91
N ILE A 654 -13.94 -16.80 -13.76
CA ILE A 654 -14.77 -17.55 -12.84
C ILE A 654 -14.12 -17.38 -11.46
N ASN A 655 -14.62 -16.41 -10.68
CA ASN A 655 -14.38 -16.42 -9.24
C ASN A 655 -15.05 -17.68 -8.69
N LEU A 656 -14.25 -18.58 -8.11
CA LEU A 656 -14.73 -19.77 -7.43
C LEU A 656 -15.39 -19.41 -6.10
#